data_AF-A0A2A6CFL5-F1
#
_entry.id   AF-A0A2A6CFL5-F1
#
_cell.length_a   1.000
_cell.length_b   1.000
_cell.length_c   1.000
_cell.angle_alpha   90.00
_cell.angle_beta   90.00
_cell.angle_gamma   90.00
#
_symmetry.space_group_name_H-M   'P 1'
#
loop_
_entity.id
_entity.type
_entity.pdbx_description
1 polymer ?
#
loop_
_entity_poly.entity_id
_entity_poly.type
_entity_poly.pdbx_seq_one_letter_code
_entity_poly.pdbx_strand_id
1 'polypeptide(L)'
;MIDTRGGVMIRSLLFTLLIGAATAKRPLFFNGRPPGGFVNGPLTRGARTDAQLFPGQTLTTFSQKLDHFDPLDTGRWDQRVYYNPSYADKDKSSDQDLIFLMIGGEGEEPPKWSGDPTVQIMQFAAQFGATVFDLEHRFFGESRPMKDMTTSSLRLLTTQQALADCAYFITSMNKKYGYKNPKWITFGGSYPGQLSAKMRSKYPELVTAAVGSSAPLHLQLDTYGYAEGIQQVLEATPITNSKGKTCPDLVREAFDQMQQLSLTAAGRKTLNEKMHLDPPFDEKTTKHDIIHFFANVYDTFQGMIQYTYDGRNEVSKYQTTAEQLCKKMNQEDRDPVDNIWDLNVFASAAWGDDLTSFSNNYTEMIEEFQETDWDVLGEDGSSNRGWTWICCNELGAFQTTDSDTVFGSVIPMGYFYQMCEDMFGPPVNASYVRDNNTASNAYYGGDDYFDASNVILPNGMFDPWHTIGFYGTDESKNLIPLKIEGAAHCSDMYPEYDGEPKALPAARQRIRDFLSDIVYDADHPKKAASSLSMSIVIAGVVARFLLVPMTSPSVLLLLSLVAFAAAGKKPWMSFGRPKGGLVNGPFHLTSNDATTLFEGQTLNTFSQRFDHFDPYDTKKWDQRYYYNARFANKDLSSGQDVIFLMIGGEGEEPPKWSGDENVQIMQFASYFGATVMDLEHRFFGPSRPINNLELDSLRLLTMEQALADLAYFITSMNQKYKYNNPKWITFGGSYPGALSAMFRSRYPELTAGAVASSAPLNFKLDFYDYADVVQSVLSQTPVQNDANLRCDELVRSAISQMQTLSLTKEGRAQLNKQMHLSPPFDDKTTKQDIANFFGNVFNIFQGMIQYTYDGRNEVSKQYSTARQACDIMNKPGDLIDNVWELAKFEADKVDGDPIDSFSNSYTADMDFYKQTDYDKMGEGAASYKGWYWLSCNEMGYLQTTDGDSIFGSTIPINLFYDMCTDMFGPAINASYVRDGNKAVVASWNGVDDFDATNLCLPNGKFDPWSALGYYNADKTRNIVPVVIEGAAHCSDMYPVYDGEPAALPEARQKIKDFLSGIIYDADHPRGSSSSLSLGFLLIISLFALLELDYITIQYNTIQYNTIQYNTIILSTK
;
A
#
# COMPACT_ATOMS: atom_id res chain seq x y z
N MET A 1 -7.77 -61.72 40.28
CA MET A 1 -7.12 -61.41 41.56
C MET A 1 -6.97 -59.89 41.64
N ILE A 2 -7.78 -59.29 42.50
CA ILE A 2 -7.59 -58.08 43.34
C ILE A 2 -6.68 -56.95 42.79
N ASP A 3 -7.36 -55.87 42.36
CA ASP A 3 -7.31 -54.48 42.85
C ASP A 3 -5.97 -53.76 43.10
N THR A 4 -5.72 -52.70 42.32
CA THR A 4 -5.42 -51.35 42.84
C THR A 4 -5.96 -50.29 41.86
N ARG A 5 -7.21 -49.88 42.05
CA ARG A 5 -7.76 -48.62 41.52
C ARG A 5 -7.46 -47.48 42.50
N GLY A 6 -6.73 -46.46 42.06
CA GLY A 6 -6.55 -45.22 42.82
C GLY A 6 -5.39 -44.38 42.29
N GLY A 7 -5.63 -43.60 41.23
CA GLY A 7 -4.59 -42.67 40.73
C GLY A 7 -4.71 -42.19 39.30
N VAL A 8 -5.92 -42.05 38.72
CA VAL A 8 -6.09 -41.35 37.42
C VAL A 8 -7.28 -40.38 37.41
N MET A 9 -8.11 -40.34 38.45
CA MET A 9 -9.33 -39.52 38.50
C MET A 9 -9.17 -38.15 39.19
N ILE A 10 -7.95 -37.59 39.23
CA ILE A 10 -7.70 -36.25 39.82
C ILE A 10 -7.05 -35.25 38.82
N ARG A 11 -6.57 -35.68 37.64
CA ARG A 11 -6.03 -34.74 36.63
C ARG A 11 -7.05 -34.22 35.62
N SER A 12 -8.18 -34.90 35.41
CA SER A 12 -9.23 -34.46 34.48
C SER A 12 -10.37 -33.67 35.14
N LEU A 13 -10.37 -33.56 36.48
CA LEU A 13 -11.32 -32.73 37.25
C LEU A 13 -10.72 -31.40 37.73
N LEU A 14 -9.38 -31.24 37.66
CA LEU A 14 -8.69 -29.98 37.99
C LEU A 14 -8.54 -29.04 36.77
N PHE A 15 -8.74 -29.54 35.55
CA PHE A 15 -8.74 -28.72 34.33
C PHE A 15 -10.12 -28.11 34.01
N THR A 16 -11.20 -28.70 34.52
CA THR A 16 -12.58 -28.20 34.38
C THR A 16 -13.01 -27.23 35.49
N LEU A 17 -12.16 -27.01 36.50
CA LEU A 17 -12.45 -26.16 37.67
C LEU A 17 -11.62 -24.86 37.71
N LEU A 18 -10.77 -24.60 36.70
CA LEU A 18 -10.07 -23.33 36.49
C LEU A 18 -10.60 -22.53 35.28
N ILE A 19 -11.57 -23.06 34.52
CA ILE A 19 -12.33 -22.34 33.48
C ILE A 19 -13.65 -21.83 34.07
N GLY A 20 -13.61 -21.44 35.35
CA GLY A 20 -14.72 -20.81 36.06
C GLY A 20 -14.38 -19.36 36.33
N ALA A 21 -14.99 -18.46 35.55
CA ALA A 21 -15.00 -17.00 35.74
C ALA A 21 -13.74 -16.20 35.35
N ALA A 22 -13.15 -16.49 34.20
CA ALA A 22 -12.72 -15.41 33.31
C ALA A 22 -13.66 -15.45 32.10
N THR A 23 -14.79 -14.77 32.20
CA THR A 23 -15.47 -14.33 30.97
C THR A 23 -14.49 -13.36 30.33
N ALA A 24 -13.67 -13.82 29.39
CA ALA A 24 -12.99 -12.91 28.48
C ALA A 24 -14.07 -11.97 27.95
N LYS A 25 -14.00 -10.69 28.33
CA LYS A 25 -14.99 -9.70 27.91
C LYS A 25 -14.70 -9.45 26.44
N ARG A 26 -15.31 -10.26 25.57
CA ARG A 26 -15.22 -10.09 24.12
C ARG A 26 -15.55 -8.63 23.81
N PRO A 27 -14.82 -7.95 22.90
CA PRO A 27 -15.23 -6.63 22.46
C PRO A 27 -16.56 -6.74 21.69
N LEU A 28 -17.44 -5.75 21.85
CA LEU A 28 -18.76 -5.75 21.20
C LEU A 28 -18.65 -5.75 19.69
N PHE A 29 -17.60 -5.15 19.17
CA PHE A 29 -17.23 -5.19 17.77
C PHE A 29 -15.83 -5.76 17.65
N PHE A 30 -15.50 -6.30 16.49
CA PHE A 30 -14.13 -6.66 16.14
C PHE A 30 -13.85 -6.12 14.73
N ASN A 31 -13.08 -5.03 14.63
CA ASN A 31 -12.86 -4.30 13.38
C ASN A 31 -14.19 -3.83 12.75
N GLY A 32 -15.01 -3.13 13.54
CA GLY A 32 -16.31 -2.60 13.14
C GLY A 32 -17.39 -3.65 12.87
N ARG A 33 -17.10 -4.94 13.13
CA ARG A 33 -18.03 -6.04 12.92
C ARG A 33 -18.78 -6.43 14.20
N PRO A 34 -20.12 -6.46 14.22
CA PRO A 34 -20.89 -6.88 15.40
C PRO A 34 -20.86 -8.40 15.62
N PRO A 35 -21.27 -8.90 16.80
CA PRO A 35 -21.43 -10.33 17.06
C PRO A 35 -22.50 -10.90 16.10
N GLY A 36 -22.26 -12.07 15.51
CA GLY A 36 -23.11 -12.71 14.50
C GLY A 36 -22.89 -12.22 13.06
N GLY A 37 -21.95 -11.31 12.82
CA GLY A 37 -21.62 -10.79 11.50
C GLY A 37 -22.60 -9.73 10.95
N PHE A 38 -22.39 -9.28 9.71
CA PHE A 38 -23.11 -8.14 9.13
C PHE A 38 -24.58 -8.44 8.75
N VAL A 39 -24.94 -9.72 8.71
CA VAL A 39 -26.23 -10.21 8.19
C VAL A 39 -27.30 -10.32 9.30
N ASN A 40 -26.86 -10.49 10.56
CA ASN A 40 -27.73 -10.61 11.71
C ASN A 40 -28.33 -9.27 12.16
N GLY A 41 -29.66 -9.27 12.33
CA GLY A 41 -30.48 -8.10 12.62
C GLY A 41 -30.48 -7.58 14.07
N PRO A 42 -30.12 -8.34 15.10
CA PRO A 42 -29.98 -7.80 16.45
C PRO A 42 -28.52 -7.63 16.86
N LEU A 43 -28.19 -6.48 17.45
CA LEU A 43 -26.88 -6.18 18.05
C LEU A 43 -26.69 -6.87 19.42
N THR A 44 -27.63 -7.72 19.85
CA THR A 44 -27.68 -8.31 21.19
C THR A 44 -26.91 -9.62 21.27
N ARG A 45 -25.98 -9.72 22.22
CA ARG A 45 -25.35 -10.99 22.61
C ARG A 45 -26.37 -11.91 23.28
N GLY A 46 -26.89 -12.90 22.54
CA GLY A 46 -27.58 -14.00 23.20
C GLY A 46 -28.65 -14.70 22.37
N ALA A 47 -28.51 -16.02 22.40
CA ALA A 47 -29.44 -17.06 22.00
C ALA A 47 -29.64 -17.28 20.50
N ARG A 48 -29.14 -18.43 20.04
CA ARG A 48 -29.78 -19.25 19.01
C ARG A 48 -31.25 -19.40 19.34
N THR A 49 -32.09 -18.50 18.85
CA THR A 49 -33.50 -18.81 18.70
C THR A 49 -33.60 -19.59 17.41
N ASP A 50 -34.10 -20.83 17.45
CA ASP A 50 -34.59 -21.52 16.26
C ASP A 50 -35.53 -20.54 15.55
N ALA A 51 -35.01 -19.86 14.53
CA ALA A 51 -35.72 -18.74 13.94
C ALA A 51 -36.99 -19.30 13.32
N GLN A 52 -38.14 -18.80 13.77
CA GLN A 52 -39.42 -19.22 13.22
C GLN A 52 -39.41 -18.96 11.72
N LEU A 53 -39.59 -20.02 10.93
CA LEU A 53 -39.70 -19.91 9.49
C LEU A 53 -40.91 -19.05 9.13
N PHE A 54 -40.74 -18.20 8.13
CA PHE A 54 -41.80 -17.37 7.60
C PHE A 54 -42.81 -18.21 6.78
N PRO A 55 -44.04 -17.73 6.55
CA PRO A 55 -45.03 -18.44 5.74
C PRO A 55 -44.48 -18.86 4.36
N GLY A 56 -44.62 -20.15 4.04
CA GLY A 56 -44.17 -20.73 2.76
C GLY A 56 -42.66 -20.94 2.63
N GLN A 57 -41.87 -20.54 3.63
CA GLN A 57 -40.44 -20.79 3.68
C GLN A 57 -40.13 -22.19 4.23
N THR A 58 -39.07 -22.80 3.72
CA THR A 58 -38.52 -24.07 4.21
C THR A 58 -37.02 -23.95 4.43
N LEU A 59 -36.53 -24.56 5.50
CA LEU A 59 -35.09 -24.74 5.76
C LEU A 59 -34.67 -26.14 5.32
N THR A 60 -33.62 -26.22 4.51
CA THR A 60 -33.05 -27.48 4.02
C THR A 60 -31.54 -27.39 3.89
N THR A 61 -30.91 -28.50 3.51
CA THR A 61 -29.50 -28.54 3.14
C THR A 61 -29.34 -28.98 1.69
N PHE A 62 -28.24 -28.55 1.09
CA PHE A 62 -27.83 -28.87 -0.26
C PHE A 62 -26.48 -29.57 -0.24
N SER A 63 -26.39 -30.75 -0.88
CA SER A 63 -25.13 -31.47 -1.00
C SER A 63 -24.20 -30.78 -2.00
N GLN A 64 -23.26 -30.02 -1.45
CA GLN A 64 -22.28 -29.19 -2.15
C GLN A 64 -20.98 -29.96 -2.40
N LYS A 65 -20.17 -29.53 -3.38
CA LYS A 65 -18.79 -30.00 -3.57
C LYS A 65 -17.87 -29.41 -2.50
N LEU A 66 -16.96 -30.22 -1.98
CA LEU A 66 -15.99 -29.72 -1.00
C LEU A 66 -14.97 -28.78 -1.66
N ASP A 67 -14.33 -29.24 -2.73
CA ASP A 67 -13.38 -28.46 -3.52
C ASP A 67 -13.83 -28.41 -4.99
N HIS A 68 -14.07 -27.20 -5.51
CA HIS A 68 -14.45 -27.02 -6.92
C HIS A 68 -13.27 -27.04 -7.88
N PHE A 69 -12.05 -26.84 -7.37
CA PHE A 69 -10.85 -26.60 -8.17
C PHE A 69 -9.85 -27.77 -8.11
N ASP A 70 -10.07 -28.76 -7.25
CA ASP A 70 -9.42 -30.07 -7.34
C ASP A 70 -10.30 -31.05 -8.14
N PRO A 71 -9.93 -31.39 -9.40
CA PRO A 71 -10.71 -32.32 -10.22
C PRO A 71 -10.70 -33.77 -9.70
N LEU A 72 -9.81 -34.10 -8.76
CA LEU A 72 -9.74 -35.42 -8.11
C LEU A 72 -10.56 -35.48 -6.82
N ASP A 73 -10.99 -34.33 -6.29
CA ASP A 73 -11.81 -34.32 -5.09
C ASP A 73 -13.24 -34.78 -5.40
N THR A 74 -13.68 -35.80 -4.64
CA THR A 74 -15.06 -36.29 -4.67
C THR A 74 -15.83 -35.93 -3.41
N GLY A 75 -15.24 -35.08 -2.55
CA GLY A 75 -15.77 -34.68 -1.27
C GLY A 75 -17.10 -33.93 -1.41
N ARG A 76 -17.99 -34.17 -0.45
CA ARG A 76 -19.30 -33.53 -0.36
C ARG A 76 -19.58 -33.09 1.06
N TRP A 77 -20.32 -32.00 1.19
CA TRP A 77 -20.77 -31.46 2.47
C TRP A 77 -22.17 -30.85 2.31
N ASP A 78 -22.83 -30.60 3.43
CA ASP A 78 -24.20 -30.08 3.45
C ASP A 78 -24.18 -28.56 3.70
N GLN A 79 -24.58 -27.78 2.69
CA GLN A 79 -24.70 -26.33 2.75
C GLN A 79 -26.13 -25.93 3.12
N ARG A 80 -26.31 -24.98 4.05
CA ARG A 80 -27.63 -24.56 4.53
C ARG A 80 -28.33 -23.64 3.53
N VAL A 81 -29.64 -23.84 3.35
CA VAL A 81 -30.47 -23.11 2.38
C VAL A 81 -31.87 -22.83 2.95
N TYR A 82 -32.29 -21.58 2.89
CA TYR A 82 -33.70 -21.22 3.02
C TYR A 82 -34.33 -21.06 1.63
N TYR A 83 -35.52 -21.64 1.45
CA TYR A 83 -36.23 -21.67 0.18
C TYR A 83 -37.67 -21.21 0.37
N ASN A 84 -38.10 -20.23 -0.43
CA ASN A 84 -39.47 -19.70 -0.40
C ASN A 84 -40.04 -19.48 -1.82
N PRO A 85 -41.00 -20.30 -2.26
CA PRO A 85 -41.67 -20.15 -3.55
C PRO A 85 -42.99 -19.37 -3.48
N SER A 86 -43.30 -18.68 -2.37
CA SER A 86 -44.63 -18.11 -2.12
C SER A 86 -45.10 -17.11 -3.19
N TYR A 87 -44.17 -16.40 -3.82
CA TYR A 87 -44.46 -15.42 -4.87
C TYR A 87 -44.18 -15.95 -6.28
N ALA A 88 -43.81 -17.21 -6.44
CA ALA A 88 -43.57 -17.79 -7.75
C ALA A 88 -44.84 -17.69 -8.62
N ASP A 89 -44.76 -16.96 -9.73
CA ASP A 89 -45.90 -16.76 -10.62
C ASP A 89 -46.13 -18.00 -11.49
N LYS A 90 -47.03 -18.87 -11.03
CA LYS A 90 -47.38 -20.13 -11.72
C LYS A 90 -48.39 -19.93 -12.86
N ASP A 91 -49.00 -18.74 -12.97
CA ASP A 91 -50.11 -18.45 -13.88
C ASP A 91 -49.72 -17.53 -15.05
N LYS A 92 -48.52 -16.92 -15.05
CA LYS A 92 -47.97 -16.29 -16.24
C LYS A 92 -47.79 -17.34 -17.33
N SER A 93 -48.33 -17.06 -18.51
CA SER A 93 -48.16 -17.83 -19.74
C SER A 93 -46.71 -17.81 -20.30
N SER A 94 -45.71 -17.50 -19.47
CA SER A 94 -44.33 -17.33 -19.86
C SER A 94 -43.57 -18.66 -19.76
N ASP A 95 -42.82 -19.00 -20.79
CA ASP A 95 -41.86 -20.12 -20.79
C ASP A 95 -40.62 -19.84 -19.91
N GLN A 96 -40.74 -19.03 -18.85
CA GLN A 96 -39.62 -18.47 -18.09
C GLN A 96 -39.91 -18.40 -16.59
N ASP A 97 -39.04 -19.02 -15.79
CA ASP A 97 -39.04 -18.93 -14.33
C ASP A 97 -38.10 -17.81 -13.86
N LEU A 98 -38.53 -16.99 -12.90
CA LEU A 98 -37.73 -15.94 -12.26
C LEU A 98 -37.32 -16.37 -10.86
N ILE A 99 -36.02 -16.33 -10.57
CA ILE A 99 -35.46 -16.76 -9.30
C ILE A 99 -34.51 -15.69 -8.76
N PHE A 100 -34.73 -15.31 -7.50
CA PHE A 100 -33.81 -14.48 -6.74
C PHE A 100 -32.96 -15.35 -5.83
N LEU A 101 -31.66 -15.10 -5.81
CA LEU A 101 -30.71 -15.73 -4.90
C LEU A 101 -30.10 -14.66 -4.00
N MET A 102 -30.47 -14.66 -2.72
CA MET A 102 -29.68 -13.99 -1.69
C MET A 102 -28.43 -14.83 -1.45
N ILE A 103 -27.26 -14.22 -1.66
CA ILE A 103 -25.98 -14.83 -1.34
C ILE A 103 -25.66 -14.50 0.10
N GLY A 104 -25.46 -15.53 0.92
CA GLY A 104 -25.08 -15.36 2.31
C GLY A 104 -23.64 -14.91 2.48
N GLY A 105 -23.39 -14.29 3.63
CA GLY A 105 -22.13 -13.61 3.93
C GLY A 105 -21.28 -14.25 5.00
N GLU A 106 -20.48 -13.39 5.58
CA GLU A 106 -19.61 -13.61 6.71
C GLU A 106 -20.43 -13.67 8.02
N GLY A 107 -21.33 -14.65 8.13
CA GLY A 107 -22.17 -14.86 9.32
C GLY A 107 -23.18 -15.97 9.12
N GLU A 108 -23.88 -16.34 10.19
CA GLU A 108 -25.04 -17.23 10.11
C GLU A 108 -26.16 -16.54 9.30
N GLU A 109 -26.70 -17.24 8.30
CA GLU A 109 -27.70 -16.69 7.41
C GLU A 109 -29.09 -16.69 8.06
N PRO A 110 -29.75 -15.53 8.23
CA PRO A 110 -31.05 -15.45 8.89
C PRO A 110 -32.21 -15.67 7.90
N PRO A 111 -33.30 -16.36 8.29
CA PRO A 111 -34.43 -16.64 7.40
C PRO A 111 -35.17 -15.40 6.87
N LYS A 112 -34.90 -14.19 7.38
CA LYS A 112 -35.63 -12.99 6.95
C LYS A 112 -35.45 -12.70 5.45
N TRP A 113 -34.30 -12.99 4.86
CA TRP A 113 -34.00 -12.58 3.49
C TRP A 113 -34.77 -13.34 2.41
N SER A 114 -35.27 -14.53 2.74
CA SER A 114 -36.21 -15.28 1.89
C SER A 114 -37.61 -15.40 2.49
N GLY A 115 -37.93 -14.68 3.57
CA GLY A 115 -39.13 -14.92 4.36
C GLY A 115 -39.92 -13.68 4.77
N ASP A 116 -39.23 -12.61 5.17
CA ASP A 116 -39.86 -11.43 5.73
C ASP A 116 -40.45 -10.53 4.62
N PRO A 117 -41.77 -10.33 4.55
CA PRO A 117 -42.38 -9.50 3.50
C PRO A 117 -42.00 -8.01 3.60
N THR A 118 -41.36 -7.58 4.70
CA THR A 118 -40.96 -6.18 4.91
C THR A 118 -39.60 -5.83 4.29
N VAL A 119 -38.72 -6.80 4.04
CA VAL A 119 -37.42 -6.54 3.39
C VAL A 119 -37.56 -6.40 1.87
N GLN A 120 -36.69 -5.60 1.26
CA GLN A 120 -36.88 -5.17 -0.13
C GLN A 120 -36.82 -6.31 -1.15
N ILE A 121 -35.94 -7.31 -0.96
CA ILE A 121 -35.87 -8.48 -1.86
C ILE A 121 -37.21 -9.25 -1.92
N MET A 122 -37.91 -9.38 -0.79
CA MET A 122 -39.21 -10.06 -0.74
C MET A 122 -40.32 -9.20 -1.33
N GLN A 123 -40.26 -7.87 -1.18
CA GLN A 123 -41.16 -6.95 -1.87
C GLN A 123 -40.98 -7.02 -3.40
N PHE A 124 -39.74 -7.08 -3.87
CA PHE A 124 -39.43 -7.26 -5.29
C PHE A 124 -39.90 -8.65 -5.77
N ALA A 125 -39.70 -9.70 -4.99
CA ALA A 125 -40.17 -11.04 -5.33
C ALA A 125 -41.69 -11.08 -5.48
N ALA A 126 -42.43 -10.45 -4.55
CA ALA A 126 -43.88 -10.30 -4.61
C ALA A 126 -44.33 -9.52 -5.85
N GLN A 127 -43.60 -8.47 -6.23
CA GLN A 127 -43.93 -7.62 -7.37
C GLN A 127 -43.70 -8.33 -8.72
N PHE A 128 -42.57 -9.01 -8.89
CA PHE A 128 -42.18 -9.61 -10.17
C PHE A 128 -42.61 -11.07 -10.33
N GLY A 129 -42.95 -11.73 -9.22
CA GLY A 129 -43.39 -13.12 -9.21
C GLY A 129 -42.24 -14.12 -9.06
N ALA A 130 -41.22 -13.80 -8.27
CA ALA A 130 -39.99 -14.58 -8.14
C ALA A 130 -40.05 -15.65 -7.04
N THR A 131 -39.37 -16.77 -7.28
CA THR A 131 -38.96 -17.68 -6.20
C THR A 131 -37.71 -17.12 -5.51
N VAL A 132 -37.60 -17.23 -4.19
CA VAL A 132 -36.43 -16.73 -3.45
C VAL A 132 -35.69 -17.89 -2.79
N PHE A 133 -34.39 -17.98 -3.06
CA PHE A 133 -33.42 -18.78 -2.32
C PHE A 133 -32.52 -17.87 -1.52
N ASP A 134 -32.08 -18.37 -0.38
CA ASP A 134 -31.15 -17.72 0.52
C ASP A 134 -30.14 -18.77 0.97
N LEU A 135 -28.92 -18.62 0.48
CA LEU A 135 -27.87 -19.63 0.47
C LEU A 135 -26.75 -19.22 1.41
N GLU A 136 -26.56 -19.97 2.50
CA GLU A 136 -25.53 -19.65 3.48
C GLU A 136 -24.12 -19.92 2.94
N HIS A 137 -23.18 -19.03 3.28
CA HIS A 137 -21.80 -19.13 2.84
C HIS A 137 -21.07 -20.31 3.48
N ARG A 138 -20.14 -20.93 2.74
CA ARG A 138 -19.24 -21.95 3.32
C ARG A 138 -18.46 -21.41 4.52
N PHE A 139 -18.25 -22.22 5.55
CA PHE A 139 -17.55 -21.88 6.79
C PHE A 139 -18.22 -20.79 7.66
N PHE A 140 -19.48 -20.45 7.41
CA PHE A 140 -20.25 -19.58 8.28
C PHE A 140 -21.53 -20.26 8.74
N GLY A 141 -21.98 -19.92 9.95
CA GLY A 141 -23.17 -20.51 10.57
C GLY A 141 -23.10 -22.04 10.70
N GLU A 142 -24.10 -22.71 10.12
CA GLU A 142 -24.23 -24.16 10.15
C GLU A 142 -23.66 -24.82 8.88
N SER A 143 -23.21 -24.02 7.92
CA SER A 143 -22.58 -24.46 6.67
C SER A 143 -21.10 -24.76 6.91
N ARG A 144 -20.80 -25.88 7.58
CA ARG A 144 -19.47 -26.29 8.04
C ARG A 144 -18.88 -27.41 7.17
N PRO A 145 -18.05 -27.13 6.15
CA PRO A 145 -17.52 -28.16 5.24
C PRO A 145 -16.50 -29.08 5.91
N MET A 146 -15.88 -28.60 6.99
CA MET A 146 -14.82 -29.25 7.76
C MET A 146 -15.21 -29.33 9.23
N LYS A 147 -14.60 -30.28 9.96
CA LYS A 147 -14.87 -30.49 11.40
C LYS A 147 -14.28 -29.41 12.30
N ASP A 148 -13.35 -28.61 11.78
CA ASP A 148 -12.63 -27.56 12.49
C ASP A 148 -12.36 -26.36 11.57
N MET A 149 -11.86 -25.28 12.17
CA MET A 149 -11.37 -24.06 11.52
C MET A 149 -9.84 -23.94 11.60
N THR A 150 -9.12 -25.04 11.52
CA THR A 150 -7.64 -24.99 11.40
C THR A 150 -7.24 -24.26 10.12
N THR A 151 -6.06 -23.65 10.09
CA THR A 151 -5.51 -23.00 8.88
C THR A 151 -5.54 -23.93 7.66
N SER A 152 -5.30 -25.23 7.88
CA SER A 152 -5.45 -26.25 6.84
C SER A 152 -6.88 -26.37 6.33
N SER A 153 -7.89 -26.42 7.20
CA SER A 153 -9.31 -26.45 6.79
C SER A 153 -9.74 -25.17 6.08
N LEU A 154 -9.30 -24.01 6.59
CA LEU A 154 -9.63 -22.68 6.07
C LEU A 154 -9.08 -22.42 4.65
N ARG A 155 -8.13 -23.21 4.14
CA ARG A 155 -7.72 -23.14 2.72
C ARG A 155 -8.88 -23.29 1.72
N LEU A 156 -10.00 -23.90 2.14
CA LEU A 156 -11.22 -24.08 1.34
C LEU A 156 -12.19 -22.89 1.48
N LEU A 157 -11.93 -21.97 2.40
CA LEU A 157 -12.64 -20.72 2.58
C LEU A 157 -11.99 -19.66 1.69
N THR A 158 -12.42 -19.63 0.43
CA THR A 158 -12.02 -18.59 -0.53
C THR A 158 -13.21 -18.02 -1.26
N THR A 159 -13.09 -16.79 -1.75
CA THR A 159 -14.09 -16.11 -2.57
C THR A 159 -14.39 -16.90 -3.85
N GLN A 160 -13.36 -17.50 -4.46
CA GLN A 160 -13.51 -18.30 -5.68
C GLN A 160 -14.35 -19.56 -5.42
N GLN A 161 -14.10 -20.23 -4.29
CA GLN A 161 -14.85 -21.40 -3.88
C GLN A 161 -16.31 -21.04 -3.54
N ALA A 162 -16.55 -19.90 -2.91
CA ALA A 162 -17.90 -19.41 -2.61
C ALA A 162 -18.70 -19.08 -3.89
N LEU A 163 -18.07 -18.41 -4.88
CA LEU A 163 -18.71 -18.17 -6.17
C LEU A 163 -19.02 -19.49 -6.91
N ALA A 164 -18.10 -20.46 -6.85
CA ALA A 164 -18.32 -21.78 -7.42
C ALA A 164 -19.42 -22.57 -6.69
N ASP A 165 -19.61 -22.37 -5.38
CA ASP A 165 -20.75 -22.91 -4.65
C ASP A 165 -22.07 -22.39 -5.21
N CYS A 166 -22.18 -21.07 -5.40
CA CYS A 166 -23.35 -20.44 -6.00
C CYS A 166 -23.62 -20.98 -7.41
N ALA A 167 -22.60 -21.10 -8.26
CA ALA A 167 -22.73 -21.64 -9.62
C ALA A 167 -23.22 -23.11 -9.62
N TYR A 168 -22.63 -23.96 -8.78
CA TYR A 168 -23.05 -25.35 -8.64
C TYR A 168 -24.46 -25.48 -8.02
N PHE A 169 -24.80 -24.59 -7.10
CA PHE A 169 -26.14 -24.50 -6.52
C PHE A 169 -27.18 -24.16 -7.59
N ILE A 170 -26.98 -23.10 -8.38
CA ILE A 170 -27.88 -22.66 -9.45
C ILE A 170 -28.14 -23.80 -10.44
N THR A 171 -27.09 -24.43 -10.96
CA THR A 171 -27.22 -25.53 -11.92
C THR A 171 -27.95 -26.74 -11.32
N SER A 172 -27.72 -27.04 -10.05
CA SER A 172 -28.39 -28.13 -9.34
C SER A 172 -29.85 -27.83 -9.05
N MET A 173 -30.20 -26.60 -8.68
CA MET A 173 -31.59 -26.19 -8.45
C MET A 173 -32.40 -26.16 -9.74
N ASN A 174 -31.80 -25.69 -10.85
CA ASN A 174 -32.40 -25.79 -12.18
C ASN A 174 -32.80 -27.24 -12.51
N LYS A 175 -31.91 -28.21 -12.22
CA LYS A 175 -32.19 -29.62 -12.43
C LYS A 175 -33.23 -30.18 -11.43
N LYS A 176 -33.13 -29.81 -10.15
CA LYS A 176 -34.00 -30.33 -9.08
C LYS A 176 -35.46 -29.91 -9.25
N TYR A 177 -35.68 -28.64 -9.60
CA TYR A 177 -37.02 -28.06 -9.74
C TYR A 177 -37.53 -28.05 -11.19
N GLY A 178 -36.67 -28.34 -12.17
CA GLY A 178 -37.04 -28.41 -13.58
C GLY A 178 -37.40 -27.04 -14.16
N TYR A 179 -36.71 -25.98 -13.73
CA TYR A 179 -36.98 -24.62 -14.18
C TYR A 179 -36.82 -24.48 -15.70
N LYS A 180 -37.74 -23.75 -16.33
CA LYS A 180 -37.76 -23.45 -17.76
C LYS A 180 -37.20 -22.06 -18.01
N ASN A 181 -36.20 -21.97 -18.89
CA ASN A 181 -35.48 -20.74 -19.23
C ASN A 181 -35.22 -19.82 -18.01
N PRO A 182 -34.60 -20.35 -16.93
CA PRO A 182 -34.52 -19.67 -15.65
C PRO A 182 -33.74 -18.36 -15.75
N LYS A 183 -34.31 -17.26 -15.23
CA LYS A 183 -33.60 -16.00 -14.97
C LYS A 183 -33.21 -15.94 -13.50
N TRP A 184 -31.93 -16.11 -13.21
CA TRP A 184 -31.39 -15.93 -11.87
C TRP A 184 -30.94 -14.48 -11.68
N ILE A 185 -31.38 -13.84 -10.61
CA ILE A 185 -30.89 -12.52 -10.16
C ILE A 185 -30.27 -12.69 -8.78
N THR A 186 -29.00 -12.30 -8.63
CA THR A 186 -28.30 -12.39 -7.35
C THR A 186 -28.43 -11.10 -6.54
N PHE A 187 -28.53 -11.24 -5.23
CA PHE A 187 -28.58 -10.14 -4.26
C PHE A 187 -27.55 -10.39 -3.16
N GLY A 188 -27.00 -9.31 -2.62
CA GLY A 188 -26.15 -9.34 -1.44
C GLY A 188 -25.83 -7.93 -0.97
N GLY A 189 -25.51 -7.80 0.32
CA GLY A 189 -25.02 -6.56 0.94
C GLY A 189 -23.59 -6.74 1.44
N SER A 190 -22.74 -5.71 1.46
CA SER A 190 -21.34 -5.85 1.92
C SER A 190 -20.53 -6.85 1.07
N TYR A 191 -19.75 -7.73 1.70
CA TYR A 191 -19.03 -8.83 1.04
C TYR A 191 -19.95 -9.72 0.18
N PRO A 192 -21.15 -10.18 0.60
CA PRO A 192 -22.04 -10.86 -0.34
C PRO A 192 -22.55 -9.98 -1.48
N GLY A 193 -22.60 -8.65 -1.30
CA GLY A 193 -22.82 -7.71 -2.40
C GLY A 193 -21.68 -7.73 -3.42
N GLN A 194 -20.44 -7.82 -2.93
CA GLN A 194 -19.26 -8.07 -3.76
C GLN A 194 -19.36 -9.42 -4.49
N LEU A 195 -19.76 -10.50 -3.79
CA LEU A 195 -19.99 -11.81 -4.42
C LEU A 195 -21.10 -11.77 -5.47
N SER A 196 -22.20 -11.06 -5.23
CA SER A 196 -23.31 -10.89 -6.17
C SER A 196 -22.84 -10.23 -7.47
N ALA A 197 -22.10 -9.11 -7.37
CA ALA A 197 -21.51 -8.44 -8.52
C ALA A 197 -20.51 -9.35 -9.28
N LYS A 198 -19.63 -10.04 -8.53
CA LYS A 198 -18.65 -10.99 -9.08
C LYS A 198 -19.29 -12.22 -9.71
N MET A 199 -20.43 -12.71 -9.21
CA MET A 199 -21.21 -13.78 -9.83
C MET A 199 -21.66 -13.38 -11.23
N ARG A 200 -22.14 -12.14 -11.41
CA ARG A 200 -22.53 -11.65 -12.72
C ARG A 200 -21.35 -11.46 -13.67
N SER A 201 -20.19 -11.04 -13.16
CA SER A 201 -18.96 -10.90 -13.95
C SER A 201 -18.38 -12.26 -14.38
N LYS A 202 -18.28 -13.23 -13.47
CA LYS A 202 -17.59 -14.51 -13.68
C LYS A 202 -18.48 -15.65 -14.20
N TYR A 203 -19.78 -15.61 -13.92
CA TYR A 203 -20.77 -16.60 -14.38
C TYR A 203 -21.97 -15.94 -15.10
N PRO A 204 -21.72 -15.10 -16.13
CA PRO A 204 -22.79 -14.36 -16.83
C PRO A 204 -23.76 -15.29 -17.59
N GLU A 205 -23.40 -16.54 -17.83
CA GLU A 205 -24.24 -17.57 -18.42
C GLU A 205 -25.26 -18.16 -17.43
N LEU A 206 -25.02 -18.01 -16.11
CA LEU A 206 -25.90 -18.51 -15.06
C LEU A 206 -26.75 -17.41 -14.42
N VAL A 207 -26.20 -16.21 -14.25
CA VAL A 207 -26.84 -15.11 -13.51
C VAL A 207 -27.20 -13.99 -14.47
N THR A 208 -28.48 -13.67 -14.64
CA THR A 208 -28.99 -12.66 -15.58
C THR A 208 -28.64 -11.22 -15.18
N ALA A 209 -28.71 -10.93 -13.87
CA ALA A 209 -28.42 -9.61 -13.29
C ALA A 209 -27.99 -9.73 -11.83
N ALA A 210 -27.32 -8.71 -11.31
CA ALA A 210 -26.91 -8.64 -9.91
C ALA A 210 -27.27 -7.30 -9.25
N VAL A 211 -27.71 -7.37 -8.00
CA VAL A 211 -27.82 -6.23 -7.08
C VAL A 211 -26.75 -6.43 -6.00
N GLY A 212 -25.74 -5.56 -5.98
CA GLY A 212 -24.64 -5.59 -5.01
C GLY A 212 -24.69 -4.35 -4.13
N SER A 213 -25.39 -4.42 -3.00
CA SER A 213 -25.53 -3.28 -2.09
C SER A 213 -24.28 -3.10 -1.22
N SER A 214 -23.82 -1.86 -1.12
CA SER A 214 -22.65 -1.44 -0.33
C SER A 214 -21.46 -2.37 -0.56
N ALA A 215 -21.21 -2.70 -1.83
CA ALA A 215 -20.25 -3.72 -2.23
C ALA A 215 -18.84 -3.11 -2.34
N PRO A 216 -17.91 -3.45 -1.43
CA PRO A 216 -16.52 -3.00 -1.52
C PRO A 216 -15.82 -3.77 -2.65
N LEU A 217 -15.94 -3.33 -3.90
CA LEU A 217 -15.37 -4.05 -5.04
C LEU A 217 -13.85 -3.86 -5.17
N HIS A 218 -13.30 -2.79 -4.59
CA HIS A 218 -11.86 -2.55 -4.57
C HIS A 218 -11.23 -3.33 -3.41
N LEU A 219 -10.41 -4.34 -3.73
CA LEU A 219 -9.72 -5.18 -2.74
C LEU A 219 -8.48 -4.47 -2.20
N GLN A 220 -8.68 -3.48 -1.33
CA GLN A 220 -7.59 -2.70 -0.77
C GLN A 220 -7.02 -3.39 0.48
N LEU A 221 -5.71 -3.59 0.51
CA LEU A 221 -5.05 -4.19 1.67
C LEU A 221 -5.15 -3.29 2.91
N ASP A 222 -4.52 -2.12 2.83
CA ASP A 222 -4.62 -1.05 3.82
C ASP A 222 -5.84 -0.16 3.49
N THR A 223 -6.92 -0.32 4.24
CA THR A 223 -8.20 0.38 4.04
C THR A 223 -8.36 1.58 4.98
N TYR A 224 -7.35 2.47 5.01
CA TYR A 224 -7.42 3.75 5.74
C TYR A 224 -8.62 4.63 5.32
N GLY A 225 -9.16 4.43 4.11
CA GLY A 225 -10.34 5.16 3.59
C GLY A 225 -11.58 4.95 4.47
N TYR A 226 -11.63 3.84 5.21
CA TYR A 226 -12.68 3.59 6.19
C TYR A 226 -12.69 4.66 7.29
N ALA A 227 -11.51 5.08 7.81
CA ALA A 227 -11.42 6.15 8.80
C ALA A 227 -11.81 7.52 8.21
N GLU A 228 -11.46 7.78 6.94
CA GLU A 228 -11.86 9.00 6.23
C GLU A 228 -13.38 9.06 6.04
N GLY A 229 -14.02 7.94 5.70
CA GLY A 229 -15.47 7.83 5.60
C GLY A 229 -16.17 8.13 6.92
N ILE A 230 -15.62 7.66 8.05
CA ILE A 230 -16.15 8.03 9.37
C ILE A 230 -16.04 9.54 9.60
N GLN A 231 -14.87 10.13 9.33
CA GLN A 231 -14.69 11.57 9.50
C GLN A 231 -15.69 12.38 8.65
N GLN A 232 -15.94 11.99 7.40
CA GLN A 232 -16.91 12.67 6.53
C GLN A 232 -18.32 12.68 7.15
N VAL A 233 -18.73 11.58 7.80
CA VAL A 233 -20.03 11.53 8.50
C VAL A 233 -20.04 12.43 9.74
N LEU A 234 -18.95 12.49 10.49
CA LEU A 234 -18.82 13.38 11.64
C LEU A 234 -18.87 14.86 11.22
N GLU A 235 -18.23 15.21 10.10
CA GLU A 235 -18.27 16.55 9.50
C GLU A 235 -19.66 16.91 8.97
N ALA A 236 -20.38 15.94 8.39
CA ALA A 236 -21.75 16.11 7.92
C ALA A 236 -22.78 16.23 9.07
N THR A 237 -22.38 15.92 10.31
CA THR A 237 -23.27 15.97 11.48
C THR A 237 -23.18 17.34 12.17
N PRO A 238 -24.22 18.20 12.10
CA PRO A 238 -24.13 19.61 12.48
C PRO A 238 -24.25 19.83 14.00
N ILE A 239 -23.26 19.34 14.76
CA ILE A 239 -23.13 19.57 16.20
C ILE A 239 -21.86 20.39 16.46
N THR A 240 -22.05 21.57 17.05
CA THR A 240 -20.98 22.47 17.48
C THR A 240 -21.25 22.92 18.91
N ASN A 241 -20.21 22.95 19.72
CA ASN A 241 -20.31 23.36 21.11
C ASN A 241 -20.25 24.90 21.26
N SER A 242 -20.47 25.40 22.48
CA SER A 242 -20.46 26.84 22.79
C SER A 242 -19.11 27.52 22.57
N LYS A 243 -18.02 26.73 22.52
CA LYS A 243 -16.64 27.16 22.23
C LYS A 243 -16.30 27.11 20.74
N GLY A 244 -17.24 26.75 19.87
CA GLY A 244 -17.04 26.66 18.43
C GLY A 244 -16.34 25.38 17.94
N LYS A 245 -16.14 24.38 18.81
CA LYS A 245 -15.60 23.07 18.42
C LYS A 245 -16.70 22.21 17.80
N THR A 246 -16.41 21.66 16.63
CA THR A 246 -17.27 20.70 15.92
C THR A 246 -17.12 19.29 16.50
N CYS A 247 -17.99 18.36 16.12
CA CYS A 247 -17.86 16.96 16.52
C CYS A 247 -16.51 16.34 16.12
N PRO A 248 -16.00 16.49 14.88
CA PRO A 248 -14.65 16.09 14.52
C PRO A 248 -13.55 16.65 15.45
N ASP A 249 -13.62 17.93 15.80
CA ASP A 249 -12.62 18.56 16.70
C ASP A 249 -12.60 17.90 18.08
N LEU A 250 -13.78 17.55 18.60
CA LEU A 250 -13.93 16.91 19.91
C LEU A 250 -13.42 15.46 19.91
N VAL A 251 -13.65 14.73 18.81
CA VAL A 251 -13.10 13.38 18.64
C VAL A 251 -11.58 13.42 18.53
N ARG A 252 -11.05 14.32 17.70
CA ARG A 252 -9.61 14.52 17.53
C ARG A 252 -8.93 14.87 18.85
N GLU A 253 -9.47 15.82 19.60
CA GLU A 253 -8.96 16.20 20.92
C GLU A 253 -8.91 15.01 21.89
N ALA A 254 -9.95 14.17 21.92
CA ALA A 254 -9.99 12.99 22.79
C ALA A 254 -8.97 11.93 22.38
N PHE A 255 -8.86 11.61 21.08
CA PHE A 255 -7.87 10.67 20.57
C PHE A 255 -6.45 11.17 20.78
N ASP A 256 -6.16 12.44 20.51
CA ASP A 256 -4.86 13.05 20.76
C ASP A 256 -4.49 12.97 22.25
N GLN A 257 -5.43 13.28 23.14
CA GLN A 257 -5.20 13.18 24.58
C GLN A 257 -4.92 11.73 25.04
N MET A 258 -5.73 10.76 24.60
CA MET A 258 -5.49 9.34 24.92
C MET A 258 -4.13 8.86 24.40
N GLN A 259 -3.80 9.27 23.18
CA GLN A 259 -2.50 8.98 22.55
C GLN A 259 -1.35 9.54 23.38
N GLN A 260 -1.40 10.80 23.80
CA GLN A 260 -0.36 11.40 24.65
C GLN A 260 -0.26 10.70 26.01
N LEU A 261 -1.39 10.37 26.63
CA LEU A 261 -1.41 9.65 27.90
C LEU A 261 -0.77 8.26 27.79
N SER A 262 -0.96 7.57 26.67
CA SER A 262 -0.39 6.22 26.44
C SER A 262 1.15 6.19 26.45
N LEU A 263 1.81 7.31 26.14
CA LEU A 263 3.28 7.41 25.99
C LEU A 263 4.04 7.44 27.32
N THR A 264 3.36 7.59 28.46
CA THR A 264 4.02 7.73 29.77
C THR A 264 3.40 6.80 30.81
N ALA A 265 4.18 6.31 31.77
CA ALA A 265 3.66 5.46 32.84
C ALA A 265 2.58 6.18 33.68
N ALA A 266 2.78 7.47 33.96
CA ALA A 266 1.79 8.27 34.67
C ALA A 266 0.49 8.44 33.86
N GLY A 267 0.59 8.75 32.56
CA GLY A 267 -0.56 8.87 31.68
C GLY A 267 -1.29 7.55 31.46
N ARG A 268 -0.58 6.42 31.36
CA ARG A 268 -1.20 5.07 31.32
C ARG A 268 -1.97 4.77 32.60
N LYS A 269 -1.49 5.21 33.76
CA LYS A 269 -2.24 5.10 35.02
C LYS A 269 -3.53 5.95 34.99
N THR A 270 -3.47 7.14 34.41
CA THR A 270 -4.66 7.97 34.16
C THR A 270 -5.64 7.29 33.19
N LEU A 271 -5.16 6.62 32.14
CA LEU A 271 -6.01 5.83 31.25
C LEU A 271 -6.67 4.65 31.98
N ASN A 272 -5.95 3.93 32.84
CA ASN A 272 -6.54 2.85 33.66
C ASN A 272 -7.73 3.36 34.48
N GLU A 273 -7.61 4.54 35.08
CA GLU A 273 -8.65 5.14 35.91
C GLU A 273 -9.85 5.63 35.09
N LYS A 274 -9.61 6.26 33.92
CA LYS A 274 -10.66 6.86 33.09
C LYS A 274 -11.40 5.86 32.21
N MET A 275 -10.67 4.91 31.63
CA MET A 275 -11.18 3.91 30.70
C MET A 275 -11.48 2.57 31.37
N HIS A 276 -11.24 2.45 32.69
CA HIS A 276 -11.46 1.22 33.45
C HIS A 276 -10.79 -0.01 32.80
N LEU A 277 -9.51 0.14 32.42
CA LEU A 277 -8.75 -0.87 31.67
C LEU A 277 -8.59 -2.16 32.47
N ASP A 278 -8.80 -3.29 31.79
CA ASP A 278 -8.70 -4.64 32.34
C ASP A 278 -8.08 -5.57 31.29
N PRO A 279 -6.80 -5.97 31.45
CA PRO A 279 -5.92 -5.64 32.57
C PRO A 279 -5.44 -4.18 32.54
N PRO A 280 -5.16 -3.56 33.69
CA PRO A 280 -4.62 -2.20 33.74
C PRO A 280 -3.25 -2.15 33.06
N PHE A 281 -2.99 -1.08 32.31
CA PHE A 281 -1.67 -0.80 31.78
C PHE A 281 -0.63 -0.66 32.89
N ASP A 282 0.47 -1.37 32.75
CA ASP A 282 1.59 -1.42 33.69
C ASP A 282 2.94 -1.45 32.94
N GLU A 283 4.01 -1.91 33.61
CA GLU A 283 5.35 -2.01 33.02
C GLU A 283 5.48 -3.15 32.00
N LYS A 284 4.53 -4.08 31.96
CA LYS A 284 4.51 -5.22 31.02
C LYS A 284 3.64 -4.97 29.80
N THR A 285 2.88 -3.87 29.78
CA THR A 285 2.06 -3.48 28.64
C THR A 285 2.89 -3.39 27.37
N THR A 286 2.48 -4.14 26.36
CA THR A 286 3.15 -4.19 25.07
C THR A 286 2.61 -3.10 24.13
N LYS A 287 3.34 -2.83 23.03
CA LYS A 287 2.84 -1.96 21.95
C LYS A 287 1.52 -2.48 21.39
N HIS A 288 1.39 -3.80 21.22
CA HIS A 288 0.17 -4.43 20.72
C HIS A 288 -1.02 -4.25 21.67
N ASP A 289 -0.81 -4.27 22.98
CA ASP A 289 -1.89 -3.97 23.95
C ASP A 289 -2.40 -2.52 23.82
N ILE A 290 -1.48 -1.57 23.60
CA ILE A 290 -1.85 -0.17 23.40
C ILE A 290 -2.58 0.02 22.06
N ILE A 291 -2.09 -0.58 20.98
CA ILE A 291 -2.77 -0.51 19.67
C ILE A 291 -4.14 -1.21 19.75
N HIS A 292 -4.23 -2.36 20.41
CA HIS A 292 -5.47 -3.09 20.60
C HIS A 292 -6.48 -2.30 21.44
N PHE A 293 -6.03 -1.56 22.46
CA PHE A 293 -6.88 -0.58 23.15
C PHE A 293 -7.46 0.45 22.18
N PHE A 294 -6.64 1.05 21.31
CA PHE A 294 -7.15 2.00 20.32
C PHE A 294 -8.07 1.35 19.28
N ALA A 295 -7.78 0.12 18.84
CA ALA A 295 -8.65 -0.67 17.96
C ALA A 295 -10.04 -0.87 18.59
N ASN A 296 -10.09 -1.29 19.86
CA ASN A 296 -11.34 -1.49 20.58
C ASN A 296 -12.10 -0.17 20.83
N VAL A 297 -11.40 0.96 21.00
CA VAL A 297 -12.07 2.28 21.11
C VAL A 297 -12.62 2.71 19.75
N TYR A 298 -11.85 2.50 18.69
CA TYR A 298 -12.21 2.80 17.31
C TYR A 298 -13.43 2.00 16.86
N ASP A 299 -13.50 0.72 17.24
CA ASP A 299 -14.62 -0.20 16.98
C ASP A 299 -16.00 0.39 17.31
N THR A 300 -16.13 1.16 18.40
CA THR A 300 -17.38 1.84 18.75
C THR A 300 -17.78 2.90 17.72
N PHE A 301 -16.83 3.66 17.18
CA PHE A 301 -17.08 4.62 16.11
C PHE A 301 -17.47 3.90 14.82
N GLN A 302 -16.76 2.81 14.49
CA GLN A 302 -17.06 2.00 13.31
C GLN A 302 -18.50 1.46 13.38
N GLY A 303 -18.89 0.84 14.49
CA GLY A 303 -20.23 0.26 14.66
C GLY A 303 -21.36 1.30 14.66
N MET A 304 -21.16 2.47 15.30
CA MET A 304 -22.19 3.51 15.31
C MET A 304 -22.34 4.22 13.96
N ILE A 305 -21.24 4.48 13.25
CA ILE A 305 -21.27 5.23 12.01
C ILE A 305 -21.65 4.35 10.83
N GLN A 306 -21.09 3.15 10.70
CA GLN A 306 -21.41 2.22 9.62
C GLN A 306 -22.91 1.92 9.53
N TYR A 307 -23.62 1.90 10.67
CA TYR A 307 -25.04 1.53 10.72
C TYR A 307 -25.97 2.70 11.04
N THR A 308 -25.49 3.94 11.04
CA THR A 308 -26.33 5.09 11.39
C THR A 308 -27.54 5.18 10.45
N TYR A 309 -28.76 5.15 10.99
CA TYR A 309 -29.99 5.30 10.20
C TYR A 309 -30.23 4.23 9.12
N ASP A 310 -29.59 3.07 9.19
CA ASP A 310 -29.70 2.06 8.12
C ASP A 310 -31.04 1.32 8.06
N GLY A 311 -31.82 1.38 9.14
CA GLY A 311 -33.14 0.76 9.22
C GLY A 311 -33.15 -0.72 9.62
N ARG A 312 -31.99 -1.33 9.95
CA ARG A 312 -31.93 -2.77 10.26
C ARG A 312 -32.68 -3.14 11.55
N ASN A 313 -32.70 -2.25 12.54
CA ASN A 313 -33.40 -2.42 13.82
C ASN A 313 -33.68 -1.07 14.51
N GLU A 314 -34.39 -1.07 15.63
CA GLU A 314 -34.72 0.16 16.39
C GLU A 314 -33.49 0.87 16.98
N VAL A 315 -32.41 0.14 17.24
CA VAL A 315 -31.17 0.69 17.80
C VAL A 315 -30.45 1.53 16.75
N SER A 316 -30.25 1.01 15.54
CA SER A 316 -29.56 1.72 14.46
C SER A 316 -30.38 2.86 13.86
N LYS A 317 -31.73 2.75 13.88
CA LYS A 317 -32.64 3.83 13.44
C LYS A 317 -32.54 5.08 14.31
N TYR A 318 -32.49 4.92 15.63
CA TYR A 318 -32.77 6.04 16.55
C TYR A 318 -31.77 6.21 17.70
N GLN A 319 -31.10 5.15 18.15
CA GLN A 319 -30.28 5.17 19.36
C GLN A 319 -28.79 5.33 19.06
N THR A 320 -28.21 4.48 18.21
CA THR A 320 -26.78 4.51 17.88
C THR A 320 -26.55 5.19 16.54
N THR A 321 -26.76 6.51 16.52
CA THR A 321 -26.65 7.33 15.31
C THR A 321 -25.47 8.30 15.41
N ALA A 322 -25.01 8.82 14.28
CA ALA A 322 -23.96 9.84 14.22
C ALA A 322 -24.30 11.06 15.10
N GLU A 323 -25.57 11.48 15.13
CA GLU A 323 -26.04 12.57 16.00
C GLU A 323 -25.88 12.24 17.48
N GLN A 324 -26.19 11.01 17.91
CA GLN A 324 -26.05 10.60 19.32
C GLN A 324 -24.59 10.46 19.72
N LEU A 325 -23.75 9.92 18.84
CA LEU A 325 -22.29 9.90 19.03
C LEU A 325 -21.76 11.32 19.25
N CYS A 326 -22.10 12.25 18.35
CA CYS A 326 -21.65 13.63 18.46
C CYS A 326 -22.20 14.36 19.71
N LYS A 327 -23.41 14.04 20.17
CA LYS A 327 -23.94 14.55 21.45
C LYS A 327 -23.15 14.03 22.66
N LYS A 328 -22.71 12.77 22.62
CA LYS A 328 -21.89 12.16 23.68
C LYS A 328 -20.49 12.76 23.72
N MET A 329 -19.90 13.07 22.56
CA MET A 329 -18.63 13.77 22.50
C MET A 329 -18.73 15.25 22.93
N ASN A 330 -19.90 15.86 22.75
CA ASN A 330 -20.15 17.27 23.08
C ASN A 330 -20.57 17.49 24.56
N GLN A 331 -19.67 17.19 25.50
CA GLN A 331 -19.85 17.48 26.93
C GLN A 331 -18.76 18.45 27.41
N GLU A 332 -19.06 19.76 27.37
CA GLU A 332 -18.05 20.83 27.49
C GLU A 332 -17.36 20.97 28.85
N ASP A 333 -17.99 20.46 29.92
CA ASP A 333 -17.51 20.52 31.30
C ASP A 333 -16.82 19.21 31.74
N ARG A 334 -16.64 18.26 30.82
CA ARG A 334 -15.99 16.97 31.07
C ARG A 334 -14.66 16.86 30.34
N ASP A 335 -13.79 16.01 30.86
CA ASP A 335 -12.54 15.69 30.18
C ASP A 335 -12.84 14.87 28.91
N PRO A 336 -12.18 15.16 27.77
CA PRO A 336 -12.44 14.48 26.50
C PRO A 336 -12.36 12.95 26.55
N VAL A 337 -11.47 12.39 27.37
CA VAL A 337 -11.33 10.93 27.52
C VAL A 337 -12.52 10.32 28.26
N ASP A 338 -13.10 11.05 29.23
CA ASP A 338 -14.31 10.59 29.94
C ASP A 338 -15.51 10.51 28.97
N ASN A 339 -15.56 11.39 27.96
CA ASN A 339 -16.61 11.36 26.93
C ASN A 339 -16.50 10.12 26.05
N ILE A 340 -15.28 9.64 25.77
CA ILE A 340 -15.05 8.39 25.05
C ILE A 340 -15.53 7.20 25.89
N TRP A 341 -15.22 7.15 27.18
CA TRP A 341 -15.75 6.11 28.07
C TRP A 341 -17.29 6.11 28.08
N ASP A 342 -17.91 7.26 28.27
CA ASP A 342 -19.38 7.40 28.28
C ASP A 342 -20.01 6.99 26.94
N LEU A 343 -19.35 7.28 25.82
CA LEU A 343 -19.77 6.84 24.49
C LEU A 343 -19.75 5.32 24.40
N ASN A 344 -18.66 4.68 24.83
CA ASN A 344 -18.52 3.22 24.83
C ASN A 344 -19.57 2.56 25.73
N VAL A 345 -19.80 3.09 26.94
CA VAL A 345 -20.85 2.60 27.84
C VAL A 345 -22.24 2.76 27.22
N PHE A 346 -22.52 3.91 26.60
CA PHE A 346 -23.80 4.17 25.94
C PHE A 346 -24.04 3.20 24.77
N ALA A 347 -23.06 3.04 23.89
CA ALA A 347 -23.18 2.17 22.73
C ALA A 347 -23.33 0.70 23.18
N SER A 348 -22.51 0.27 24.14
CA SER A 348 -22.59 -1.08 24.74
C SER A 348 -23.98 -1.38 25.32
N ALA A 349 -24.53 -0.45 26.10
CA ALA A 349 -25.87 -0.61 26.67
C ALA A 349 -26.97 -0.66 25.58
N ALA A 350 -26.84 0.15 24.53
CA ALA A 350 -27.77 0.12 23.40
C ALA A 350 -27.71 -1.21 22.63
N TRP A 351 -26.55 -1.87 22.63
CA TRP A 351 -26.33 -3.20 22.05
C TRP A 351 -26.59 -4.34 23.05
N GLY A 352 -27.07 -4.04 24.26
CA GLY A 352 -27.49 -5.04 25.23
C GLY A 352 -26.35 -5.66 26.05
N ASP A 353 -25.22 -4.99 26.17
CA ASP A 353 -24.10 -5.37 27.04
C ASP A 353 -23.90 -4.35 28.18
N ASP A 354 -23.32 -4.79 29.29
CA ASP A 354 -23.02 -3.97 30.47
C ASP A 354 -21.51 -3.75 30.60
N LEU A 355 -21.00 -2.73 29.91
CA LEU A 355 -19.59 -2.40 29.87
C LEU A 355 -19.13 -1.84 31.23
N THR A 356 -18.44 -2.68 32.00
CA THR A 356 -17.94 -2.38 33.35
C THR A 356 -16.42 -2.26 33.43
N SER A 357 -15.70 -2.80 32.45
CA SER A 357 -14.26 -2.61 32.24
C SER A 357 -13.94 -2.75 30.75
N PHE A 358 -12.81 -2.19 30.32
CA PHE A 358 -12.41 -2.15 28.91
C PHE A 358 -11.24 -3.10 28.65
N SER A 359 -11.43 -4.06 27.74
CA SER A 359 -10.37 -5.02 27.37
C SER A 359 -9.33 -4.38 26.47
N ASN A 360 -8.06 -4.69 26.72
CA ASN A 360 -6.92 -4.18 25.96
C ASN A 360 -5.77 -5.20 25.85
N ASN A 361 -6.01 -6.47 26.16
CA ASN A 361 -4.99 -7.50 26.10
C ASN A 361 -4.97 -8.15 24.72
N TYR A 362 -3.96 -7.81 23.92
CA TYR A 362 -3.83 -8.35 22.56
C TYR A 362 -3.61 -9.86 22.57
N THR A 363 -2.83 -10.37 23.52
CA THR A 363 -2.53 -11.81 23.58
C THR A 363 -3.78 -12.63 23.88
N GLU A 364 -4.62 -12.15 24.79
CA GLU A 364 -5.90 -12.80 25.10
C GLU A 364 -6.85 -12.83 23.90
N MET A 365 -6.89 -11.73 23.13
CA MET A 365 -7.64 -11.67 21.88
C MET A 365 -7.13 -12.70 20.86
N ILE A 366 -5.81 -12.83 20.70
CA ILE A 366 -5.20 -13.83 19.81
C ILE A 366 -5.50 -15.25 20.28
N GLU A 367 -5.35 -15.54 21.58
CA GLU A 367 -5.63 -16.88 22.13
C GLU A 367 -7.08 -17.31 21.87
N GLU A 368 -8.03 -16.39 21.98
CA GLU A 368 -9.43 -16.65 21.63
C GLU A 368 -9.59 -17.02 20.16
N PHE A 369 -8.99 -16.24 19.26
CA PHE A 369 -9.13 -16.47 17.83
C PHE A 369 -8.25 -17.60 17.29
N GLN A 370 -7.24 -18.06 18.03
CA GLN A 370 -6.45 -19.27 17.71
C GLN A 370 -7.24 -20.56 17.93
N GLU A 371 -8.34 -20.54 18.70
CA GLU A 371 -9.23 -21.68 18.82
C GLU A 371 -9.79 -22.08 17.43
N THR A 372 -9.95 -23.38 17.21
CA THR A 372 -10.34 -23.95 15.91
C THR A 372 -11.58 -24.83 16.01
N ASP A 373 -12.01 -25.20 17.21
CA ASP A 373 -13.24 -25.95 17.44
C ASP A 373 -14.46 -25.03 17.32
N TRP A 374 -15.41 -25.40 16.45
CA TRP A 374 -16.62 -24.62 16.19
C TRP A 374 -17.47 -24.39 17.44
N ASP A 375 -17.58 -25.41 18.30
CA ASP A 375 -18.48 -25.37 19.45
C ASP A 375 -17.85 -24.55 20.59
N VAL A 376 -16.52 -24.48 20.67
CA VAL A 376 -15.79 -23.60 21.60
C VAL A 376 -15.81 -22.14 21.14
N LEU A 377 -15.54 -21.89 19.85
CA LEU A 377 -15.59 -20.54 19.28
C LEU A 377 -16.98 -19.90 19.42
N GLY A 378 -18.02 -20.73 19.27
CA GLY A 378 -19.38 -20.26 19.10
C GLY A 378 -19.58 -19.54 17.76
N GLU A 379 -20.77 -19.02 17.53
CA GLU A 379 -21.14 -18.33 16.28
C GLU A 379 -20.24 -17.11 16.03
N ASP A 380 -20.06 -16.25 17.03
CA ASP A 380 -19.27 -15.02 16.90
C ASP A 380 -17.79 -15.30 16.63
N GLY A 381 -17.20 -16.20 17.42
CA GLY A 381 -15.78 -16.54 17.31
C GLY A 381 -15.47 -17.19 15.98
N SER A 382 -16.31 -18.13 15.52
CA SER A 382 -16.13 -18.80 14.23
C SER A 382 -16.31 -17.83 13.07
N SER A 383 -17.33 -16.98 13.15
CA SER A 383 -17.58 -15.95 12.16
C SER A 383 -16.41 -14.94 12.08
N ASN A 384 -15.85 -14.51 13.22
CA ASN A 384 -14.71 -13.58 13.26
C ASN A 384 -13.44 -14.25 12.72
N ARG A 385 -13.16 -15.50 13.11
CA ARG A 385 -12.00 -16.25 12.62
C ARG A 385 -12.08 -16.47 11.11
N GLY A 386 -13.24 -16.87 10.59
CA GLY A 386 -13.47 -17.06 9.16
C GLY A 386 -13.32 -15.76 8.35
N TRP A 387 -13.87 -14.65 8.86
CA TRP A 387 -13.72 -13.33 8.22
C TRP A 387 -12.27 -12.86 8.21
N THR A 388 -11.58 -12.98 9.35
CA THR A 388 -10.18 -12.59 9.47
C THR A 388 -9.30 -13.41 8.54
N TRP A 389 -9.61 -14.71 8.37
CA TRP A 389 -8.94 -15.54 7.37
C TRP A 389 -9.12 -14.99 5.96
N ILE A 390 -10.35 -14.67 5.55
CA ILE A 390 -10.62 -14.11 4.21
C ILE A 390 -9.87 -12.78 4.01
N CYS A 391 -9.77 -11.93 5.04
CA CYS A 391 -9.01 -10.69 5.00
C CYS A 391 -7.50 -10.95 4.80
N CYS A 392 -6.92 -11.84 5.62
CA CYS A 392 -5.51 -12.23 5.54
C CYS A 392 -5.17 -13.02 4.26
N ASN A 393 -6.15 -13.71 3.66
CA ASN A 393 -5.93 -14.65 2.57
C ASN A 393 -6.29 -14.09 1.18
N GLU A 394 -7.21 -13.13 1.05
CA GLU A 394 -7.64 -12.64 -0.26
C GLU A 394 -8.01 -11.15 -0.26
N LEU A 395 -8.91 -10.72 0.62
CA LEU A 395 -9.58 -9.43 0.45
C LEU A 395 -8.72 -8.23 0.86
N GLY A 396 -7.86 -8.39 1.86
CA GLY A 396 -7.39 -7.25 2.63
C GLY A 396 -8.53 -6.73 3.51
N ALA A 397 -8.93 -5.46 3.32
CA ALA A 397 -9.97 -4.79 4.10
C ALA A 397 -9.56 -4.45 5.55
N PHE A 398 -8.26 -4.24 5.79
CA PHE A 398 -7.75 -3.87 7.11
C PHE A 398 -7.98 -2.38 7.37
N GLN A 399 -8.84 -2.07 8.35
CA GLN A 399 -9.29 -0.71 8.64
C GLN A 399 -8.25 0.03 9.50
N THR A 400 -7.15 0.41 8.87
CA THR A 400 -6.12 1.20 9.54
C THR A 400 -6.59 2.63 9.80
N THR A 401 -5.77 3.35 10.55
CA THR A 401 -5.89 4.81 10.74
C THR A 401 -4.71 5.53 10.09
N ASP A 402 -4.16 4.95 9.00
CA ASP A 402 -2.98 5.44 8.29
C ASP A 402 -3.28 6.65 7.36
N SER A 403 -4.30 7.44 7.72
CA SER A 403 -4.71 8.70 7.11
C SER A 403 -4.83 9.81 8.17
N ASP A 404 -4.70 11.09 7.76
CA ASP A 404 -4.93 12.24 8.66
C ASP A 404 -6.41 12.39 8.98
N THR A 405 -6.86 11.60 9.94
CA THR A 405 -8.24 11.59 10.42
C THR A 405 -8.33 12.03 11.88
N VAL A 406 -9.55 12.22 12.37
CA VAL A 406 -9.83 12.49 13.79
C VAL A 406 -9.27 11.42 14.76
N PHE A 407 -8.85 10.26 14.26
CA PHE A 407 -8.32 9.17 15.09
C PHE A 407 -6.79 9.25 15.27
N GLY A 408 -6.09 10.02 14.43
CA GLY A 408 -4.63 9.98 14.32
C GLY A 408 -4.09 8.60 13.88
N SER A 409 -2.79 8.37 13.96
CA SER A 409 -2.13 7.14 13.49
C SER A 409 -1.96 6.11 14.60
N VAL A 410 -3.06 5.50 15.04
CA VAL A 410 -3.06 4.62 16.23
C VAL A 410 -3.14 3.13 15.92
N ILE A 411 -3.67 2.79 14.74
CA ILE A 411 -3.85 1.42 14.27
C ILE A 411 -3.17 1.32 12.89
N PRO A 412 -1.88 0.95 12.84
CA PRO A 412 -1.12 0.85 11.59
C PRO A 412 -1.30 -0.51 10.91
N MET A 413 -1.00 -0.59 9.61
CA MET A 413 -1.05 -1.85 8.84
C MET A 413 -0.26 -3.01 9.49
N GLY A 414 0.91 -2.73 10.08
CA GLY A 414 1.73 -3.75 10.75
C GLY A 414 1.03 -4.50 11.89
N TYR A 415 0.05 -3.88 12.56
CA TYR A 415 -0.78 -4.54 13.56
C TYR A 415 -1.57 -5.72 12.96
N PHE A 416 -2.14 -5.53 11.77
CA PHE A 416 -2.94 -6.54 11.11
C PHE A 416 -2.09 -7.68 10.52
N TYR A 417 -0.87 -7.40 10.04
CA TYR A 417 0.05 -8.45 9.63
C TYR A 417 0.42 -9.37 10.80
N GLN A 418 0.79 -8.78 11.94
CA GLN A 418 1.09 -9.55 13.14
C GLN A 418 -0.12 -10.35 13.61
N MET A 419 -1.33 -9.75 13.56
CA MET A 419 -2.58 -10.43 13.88
C MET A 419 -2.84 -11.64 12.98
N CYS A 420 -2.61 -11.53 11.67
CA CYS A 420 -2.72 -12.65 10.72
C CYS A 420 -1.74 -13.77 11.06
N GLU A 421 -0.47 -13.44 11.30
CA GLU A 421 0.57 -14.43 11.62
C GLU A 421 0.28 -15.12 12.94
N ASP A 422 -0.12 -14.37 13.97
CA ASP A 422 -0.43 -14.89 15.29
C ASP A 422 -1.67 -15.80 15.27
N MET A 423 -2.71 -15.45 14.52
CA MET A 423 -3.96 -16.24 14.46
C MET A 423 -3.86 -17.52 13.63
N PHE A 424 -3.05 -17.51 12.56
CA PHE A 424 -3.03 -18.58 11.56
C PHE A 424 -1.68 -19.29 11.39
N GLY A 425 -0.63 -18.75 12.00
CA GLY A 425 0.72 -19.30 12.10
C GLY A 425 1.75 -18.56 11.21
N PRO A 426 3.05 -18.82 11.43
CA PRO A 426 4.17 -18.13 10.76
C PRO A 426 4.13 -18.05 9.21
N PRO A 427 3.54 -19.02 8.49
CA PRO A 427 3.39 -18.91 7.03
C PRO A 427 2.46 -17.78 6.57
N VAL A 428 1.54 -17.30 7.42
CA VAL A 428 0.56 -16.24 7.12
C VAL A 428 1.11 -14.88 7.57
N ASN A 429 2.38 -14.63 7.25
CA ASN A 429 3.07 -13.37 7.51
C ASN A 429 2.69 -12.29 6.49
N ALA A 430 3.27 -11.09 6.62
CA ALA A 430 2.94 -9.96 5.75
C ALA A 430 3.12 -10.23 4.25
N SER A 431 4.16 -10.98 3.86
CA SER A 431 4.37 -11.33 2.44
C SER A 431 3.24 -12.20 1.91
N TYR A 432 2.81 -13.21 2.67
CA TYR A 432 1.66 -14.03 2.31
C TYR A 432 0.39 -13.19 2.11
N VAL A 433 0.10 -12.30 3.05
CA VAL A 433 -1.10 -11.46 3.01
C VAL A 433 -1.07 -10.54 1.79
N ARG A 434 0.06 -9.87 1.52
CA ARG A 434 0.24 -8.99 0.37
C ARG A 434 0.14 -9.72 -0.96
N ASP A 435 0.85 -10.84 -1.10
CA ASP A 435 0.93 -11.58 -2.35
C ASP A 435 -0.44 -12.15 -2.74
N ASN A 436 -1.19 -12.69 -1.77
CA ASN A 436 -2.51 -13.21 -2.07
C ASN A 436 -3.56 -12.12 -2.31
N ASN A 437 -3.46 -10.96 -1.64
CA ASN A 437 -4.31 -9.81 -1.97
C ASN A 437 -4.02 -9.29 -3.39
N THR A 438 -2.75 -9.21 -3.77
CA THR A 438 -2.32 -8.84 -5.13
C THR A 438 -2.83 -9.84 -6.17
N ALA A 439 -2.69 -11.13 -5.90
CA ALA A 439 -3.21 -12.19 -6.77
C ALA A 439 -4.74 -12.13 -6.91
N SER A 440 -5.45 -11.80 -5.82
CA SER A 440 -6.90 -11.63 -5.82
C SER A 440 -7.33 -10.41 -6.64
N ASN A 441 -6.62 -9.28 -6.51
CA ASN A 441 -6.83 -8.10 -7.36
C ASN A 441 -6.63 -8.44 -8.84
N ALA A 442 -5.53 -9.10 -9.19
CA ALA A 442 -5.26 -9.52 -10.57
C ALA A 442 -6.33 -10.48 -11.11
N TYR A 443 -6.87 -11.37 -10.27
CA TYR A 443 -7.91 -12.31 -10.67
C TYR A 443 -9.27 -11.64 -10.91
N TYR A 444 -9.63 -10.66 -10.08
CA TYR A 444 -10.93 -9.97 -10.16
C TYR A 444 -10.92 -8.69 -11.00
N GLY A 445 -9.74 -8.15 -11.32
CA GLY A 445 -9.55 -6.95 -12.14
C GLY A 445 -9.44 -5.64 -11.35
N GLY A 446 -9.44 -5.63 -10.02
CA GLY A 446 -9.38 -4.38 -9.24
C GLY A 446 -10.53 -3.39 -9.54
N ASP A 447 -10.36 -2.11 -9.17
CA ASP A 447 -11.34 -1.03 -9.37
C ASP A 447 -11.39 -0.55 -10.84
N ASP A 448 -10.25 -0.45 -11.51
CA ASP A 448 -10.17 0.05 -12.90
C ASP A 448 -10.67 -0.94 -13.97
N TYR A 449 -10.78 -2.24 -13.64
CA TYR A 449 -11.13 -3.29 -14.61
C TYR A 449 -12.32 -4.16 -14.21
N PHE A 450 -13.15 -3.74 -13.24
CA PHE A 450 -14.42 -4.43 -13.00
C PHE A 450 -15.33 -4.31 -14.23
N ASP A 451 -15.43 -5.42 -14.98
CA ASP A 451 -16.27 -5.53 -16.16
C ASP A 451 -17.44 -6.51 -15.91
N ALA A 452 -18.65 -5.97 -15.89
CA ALA A 452 -19.88 -6.72 -15.83
C ALA A 452 -21.01 -5.98 -16.56
N SER A 453 -22.04 -6.73 -16.95
CA SER A 453 -23.29 -6.19 -17.50
C SER A 453 -24.46 -6.53 -16.59
N ASN A 454 -25.52 -5.70 -16.60
CA ASN A 454 -26.71 -5.87 -15.76
C ASN A 454 -26.35 -5.95 -14.27
N VAL A 455 -25.68 -4.92 -13.76
CA VAL A 455 -25.33 -4.82 -12.34
C VAL A 455 -25.73 -3.45 -11.83
N ILE A 456 -26.43 -3.41 -10.68
CA ILE A 456 -26.66 -2.18 -9.93
C ILE A 456 -25.95 -2.25 -8.58
N LEU A 457 -25.22 -1.18 -8.24
CA LEU A 457 -24.32 -1.08 -7.08
C LEU A 457 -24.71 0.11 -6.19
N PRO A 458 -25.79 0.00 -5.41
CA PRO A 458 -26.17 1.03 -4.43
C PRO A 458 -25.13 1.12 -3.31
N ASN A 459 -24.67 2.33 -2.99
CA ASN A 459 -23.71 2.62 -1.92
C ASN A 459 -24.22 3.80 -1.08
N GLY A 460 -24.33 3.61 0.23
CA GLY A 460 -24.69 4.66 1.16
C GLY A 460 -23.54 5.64 1.38
N MET A 461 -23.81 6.95 1.35
CA MET A 461 -22.76 7.95 1.56
C MET A 461 -22.37 8.15 3.03
N PHE A 462 -23.12 7.56 3.98
CA PHE A 462 -22.73 7.47 5.39
C PHE A 462 -22.10 6.11 5.75
N ASP A 463 -21.94 5.21 4.77
CA ASP A 463 -21.25 3.93 4.96
C ASP A 463 -19.75 4.11 4.70
N PRO A 464 -18.86 3.96 5.69
CA PRO A 464 -17.44 4.16 5.46
C PRO A 464 -16.81 3.22 4.41
N TRP A 465 -17.45 2.06 4.13
CA TRP A 465 -17.04 1.16 3.04
C TRP A 465 -17.24 1.74 1.64
N HIS A 466 -18.01 2.83 1.48
CA HIS A 466 -18.21 3.49 0.19
C HIS A 466 -16.88 3.97 -0.43
N THR A 467 -15.85 4.18 0.39
CA THR A 467 -14.52 4.64 -0.05
C THR A 467 -13.80 3.62 -0.94
N ILE A 468 -14.15 2.34 -0.83
CA ILE A 468 -13.66 1.25 -1.68
C ILE A 468 -14.77 0.64 -2.57
N GLY A 469 -15.87 1.39 -2.75
CA GLY A 469 -16.94 1.06 -3.68
C GLY A 469 -16.57 1.36 -5.15
N PHE A 470 -17.33 0.79 -6.09
CA PHE A 470 -17.14 1.02 -7.52
C PHE A 470 -18.13 2.08 -8.05
N TYR A 471 -17.62 3.05 -8.82
CA TYR A 471 -18.40 4.16 -9.36
C TYR A 471 -18.26 4.36 -10.88
N GLY A 472 -17.64 3.41 -11.59
CA GLY A 472 -17.60 3.41 -13.05
C GLY A 472 -18.99 3.17 -13.66
N THR A 473 -19.33 3.85 -14.75
CA THR A 473 -20.61 3.71 -15.44
C THR A 473 -20.42 3.18 -16.86
N ASP A 474 -21.26 2.22 -17.26
CA ASP A 474 -21.36 1.78 -18.66
C ASP A 474 -22.84 1.52 -19.00
N GLU A 475 -23.48 2.50 -19.62
CA GLU A 475 -24.89 2.41 -20.03
C GLU A 475 -25.13 1.31 -21.07
N SER A 476 -24.13 1.00 -21.90
CA SER A 476 -24.25 -0.05 -22.91
C SER A 476 -24.33 -1.44 -22.28
N LYS A 477 -23.66 -1.61 -21.15
CA LYS A 477 -23.67 -2.82 -20.33
C LYS A 477 -24.74 -2.81 -19.23
N ASN A 478 -25.47 -1.71 -19.03
CA ASN A 478 -26.42 -1.55 -17.91
C ASN A 478 -25.72 -1.75 -16.54
N LEU A 479 -24.56 -1.11 -16.38
CA LEU A 479 -23.76 -1.07 -15.15
C LEU A 479 -24.03 0.25 -14.42
N ILE A 480 -24.71 0.19 -13.27
CA ILE A 480 -25.29 1.34 -12.57
C ILE A 480 -24.75 1.43 -11.14
N PRO A 481 -23.69 2.20 -10.87
CA PRO A 481 -23.38 2.64 -9.52
C PRO A 481 -24.40 3.68 -9.03
N LEU A 482 -24.84 3.57 -7.78
CA LEU A 482 -25.85 4.46 -7.21
C LEU A 482 -25.37 4.98 -5.84
N LYS A 483 -25.11 6.28 -5.73
CA LYS A 483 -24.80 6.95 -4.46
C LYS A 483 -26.09 7.35 -3.74
N ILE A 484 -26.22 6.99 -2.47
CA ILE A 484 -27.42 7.24 -1.67
C ILE A 484 -27.09 8.18 -0.50
N GLU A 485 -27.42 9.46 -0.66
CA GLU A 485 -27.13 10.50 0.32
C GLU A 485 -27.79 10.24 1.68
N GLY A 486 -26.99 10.32 2.75
CA GLY A 486 -27.41 10.10 4.14
C GLY A 486 -27.77 8.66 4.50
N ALA A 487 -27.70 7.72 3.56
CA ALA A 487 -27.86 6.29 3.84
C ALA A 487 -26.54 5.68 4.30
N ALA A 488 -26.60 4.77 5.27
CA ALA A 488 -25.46 4.00 5.74
C ALA A 488 -25.46 2.57 5.14
N HIS A 489 -24.74 1.66 5.76
CA HIS A 489 -24.40 0.36 5.18
C HIS A 489 -25.63 -0.50 4.88
N CYS A 490 -25.79 -0.87 3.62
CA CYS A 490 -26.88 -1.71 3.08
C CYS A 490 -28.31 -1.18 3.34
N SER A 491 -28.47 0.11 3.61
CA SER A 491 -29.76 0.72 3.97
C SER A 491 -30.88 0.46 2.95
N ASP A 492 -30.52 0.32 1.67
CA ASP A 492 -31.46 0.06 0.58
C ASP A 492 -32.10 -1.33 0.67
N MET A 493 -31.55 -2.27 1.44
CA MET A 493 -32.07 -3.64 1.59
C MET A 493 -33.14 -3.79 2.68
N TYR A 494 -33.10 -2.91 3.69
CA TYR A 494 -33.92 -3.02 4.90
C TYR A 494 -35.35 -2.46 4.73
N PRO A 495 -36.28 -2.73 5.68
CA PRO A 495 -37.63 -2.19 5.65
C PRO A 495 -37.67 -0.66 5.71
N GLU A 496 -38.73 -0.09 5.15
CA GLU A 496 -39.05 1.33 5.28
C GLU A 496 -39.38 1.68 6.74
N TYR A 497 -39.00 2.88 7.19
CA TYR A 497 -39.36 3.38 8.51
C TYR A 497 -39.57 4.90 8.53
N ASP A 498 -40.32 5.38 9.52
CA ASP A 498 -40.59 6.81 9.69
C ASP A 498 -39.30 7.57 10.00
N GLY A 499 -38.92 8.50 9.12
CA GLY A 499 -37.71 9.31 9.28
C GLY A 499 -36.47 8.76 8.59
N GLU A 500 -36.60 7.76 7.71
CA GLU A 500 -35.48 7.26 6.91
C GLU A 500 -34.83 8.34 6.03
N PRO A 501 -33.53 8.21 5.70
CA PRO A 501 -32.84 9.11 4.78
C PRO A 501 -33.62 9.38 3.49
N LYS A 502 -33.77 10.67 3.14
CA LYS A 502 -34.63 11.13 2.03
C LYS A 502 -34.29 10.53 0.67
N ALA A 503 -33.05 10.08 0.47
CA ALA A 503 -32.61 9.46 -0.78
C ALA A 503 -33.02 7.98 -0.91
N LEU A 504 -33.33 7.28 0.19
CA LEU A 504 -33.62 5.84 0.17
C LEU A 504 -34.85 5.44 -0.66
N PRO A 505 -36.01 6.13 -0.57
CA PRO A 505 -37.16 5.79 -1.42
C PRO A 505 -36.84 5.85 -2.91
N ALA A 506 -36.09 6.87 -3.34
CA ALA A 506 -35.66 7.02 -4.73
C ALA A 506 -34.66 5.94 -5.14
N ALA A 507 -33.75 5.56 -4.25
CA ALA A 507 -32.79 4.48 -4.50
C ALA A 507 -33.49 3.12 -4.68
N ARG A 508 -34.41 2.77 -3.77
CA ARG A 508 -35.22 1.55 -3.88
C ARG A 508 -36.07 1.56 -5.16
N GLN A 509 -36.61 2.71 -5.55
CA GLN A 509 -37.30 2.84 -6.83
C GLN A 509 -36.38 2.59 -8.02
N ARG A 510 -35.15 3.12 -8.01
CA ARG A 510 -34.18 2.89 -9.09
C ARG A 510 -33.80 1.41 -9.22
N ILE A 511 -33.66 0.69 -8.09
CA ILE A 511 -33.43 -0.76 -8.08
C ILE A 511 -34.63 -1.50 -8.66
N ARG A 512 -35.86 -1.10 -8.30
CA ARG A 512 -37.09 -1.67 -8.90
C ARG A 512 -37.15 -1.47 -10.41
N ASP A 513 -36.83 -0.26 -10.89
CA ASP A 513 -36.84 0.03 -12.32
C ASP A 513 -35.80 -0.82 -13.07
N PHE A 514 -34.60 -0.94 -12.52
CA PHE A 514 -33.56 -1.83 -13.05
C PHE A 514 -34.05 -3.29 -13.13
N LEU A 515 -34.66 -3.82 -12.08
CA LEU A 515 -35.20 -5.19 -12.08
C LEU A 515 -36.33 -5.34 -13.10
N SER A 516 -37.21 -4.35 -13.21
CA SER A 516 -38.29 -4.33 -14.19
C SER A 516 -37.75 -4.43 -15.62
N ASP A 517 -36.71 -3.67 -15.96
CA ASP A 517 -36.06 -3.72 -17.27
C ASP A 517 -35.51 -5.14 -17.54
N ILE A 518 -34.82 -5.75 -16.57
CA ILE A 518 -34.28 -7.12 -16.72
C ILE A 518 -35.39 -8.18 -16.89
N VAL A 519 -36.50 -8.03 -16.18
CA VAL A 519 -37.59 -9.01 -16.19
C VAL A 519 -38.38 -8.94 -17.50
N TYR A 520 -38.72 -7.75 -17.99
CA TYR A 520 -39.69 -7.57 -19.08
C TYR A 520 -39.11 -7.30 -20.48
N ASP A 521 -37.81 -7.01 -20.63
CA ASP A 521 -37.23 -6.51 -21.90
C ASP A 521 -36.87 -7.60 -22.94
N ALA A 522 -37.77 -8.56 -23.18
CA ALA A 522 -37.65 -9.49 -24.31
C ALA A 522 -38.31 -8.97 -25.61
N ASP A 523 -39.06 -7.85 -25.59
CA ASP A 523 -39.90 -7.42 -26.72
C ASP A 523 -39.96 -5.90 -26.99
N HIS A 524 -39.13 -5.06 -26.38
CA HIS A 524 -39.19 -3.60 -26.59
C HIS A 524 -37.85 -3.02 -27.09
N PRO A 525 -37.77 -2.48 -28.33
CA PRO A 525 -36.57 -1.78 -28.76
C PRO A 525 -36.36 -0.54 -27.87
N LYS A 526 -35.17 -0.49 -27.26
CA LYS A 526 -34.65 0.59 -26.41
C LYS A 526 -35.12 1.97 -26.90
N LYS A 527 -36.05 2.60 -26.16
CA LYS A 527 -36.25 4.04 -26.25
C LYS A 527 -35.10 4.69 -25.51
N ALA A 528 -34.26 5.42 -26.25
CA ALA A 528 -33.27 6.33 -25.68
C ALA A 528 -33.96 7.21 -24.63
N ALA A 529 -33.61 7.02 -23.36
CA ALA A 529 -34.06 7.87 -22.28
C ALA A 529 -33.38 9.23 -22.46
N SER A 530 -34.21 10.26 -22.61
CA SER A 530 -33.78 11.65 -22.62
C SER A 530 -33.05 11.98 -21.33
N SER A 531 -31.78 12.39 -21.46
CA SER A 531 -31.00 12.98 -20.39
C SER A 531 -31.75 14.17 -19.78
N LEU A 532 -32.28 14.01 -18.57
CA LEU A 532 -32.52 15.16 -17.69
C LEU A 532 -31.16 15.56 -17.10
N SER A 533 -30.39 16.31 -17.88
CA SER A 533 -29.26 17.07 -17.37
C SER A 533 -29.81 18.18 -16.47
N MET A 534 -29.72 18.02 -15.15
CA MET A 534 -29.90 19.13 -14.23
C MET A 534 -28.62 19.97 -14.23
N SER A 535 -28.42 20.71 -15.33
CA SER A 535 -27.39 21.73 -15.42
C SER A 535 -27.87 22.96 -14.67
N ILE A 536 -27.30 23.20 -13.49
CA ILE A 536 -27.35 24.53 -12.87
C ILE A 536 -26.46 25.44 -13.72
N VAL A 537 -27.10 26.36 -14.43
CA VAL A 537 -26.45 27.47 -15.14
C VAL A 537 -25.90 28.43 -14.10
N ILE A 538 -24.57 28.49 -13.97
CA ILE A 538 -23.87 29.69 -13.51
C ILE A 538 -22.89 30.07 -14.60
N ALA A 539 -23.25 31.09 -15.39
CA ALA A 539 -22.31 31.75 -16.30
C ALA A 539 -22.60 33.24 -16.42
N GLY A 540 -21.56 34.04 -16.19
CA GLY A 540 -21.41 35.43 -16.58
C GLY A 540 -21.20 36.38 -15.38
N VAL A 541 -20.13 37.16 -15.24
CA VAL A 541 -19.09 37.59 -16.19
C VAL A 541 -17.86 38.07 -15.38
N VAL A 542 -16.67 37.83 -15.91
CA VAL A 542 -15.35 38.25 -15.39
C VAL A 542 -15.01 39.70 -15.81
N ALA A 543 -14.28 40.39 -14.92
CA ALA A 543 -13.25 41.42 -15.17
C ALA A 543 -13.67 42.90 -15.34
N ARG A 544 -13.13 43.80 -14.49
CA ARG A 544 -11.85 44.53 -14.73
C ARG A 544 -11.62 45.72 -13.77
N PHE A 545 -10.45 45.66 -13.11
CA PHE A 545 -9.40 46.67 -12.92
C PHE A 545 -9.56 47.97 -12.09
N LEU A 546 -8.55 48.12 -11.22
CA LEU A 546 -7.71 49.30 -10.87
C LEU A 546 -8.35 50.47 -10.12
N LEU A 547 -7.88 50.70 -8.88
CA LEU A 547 -6.97 51.81 -8.54
C LEU A 547 -6.72 51.87 -7.02
N VAL A 548 -5.44 51.95 -6.63
CA VAL A 548 -4.94 52.31 -5.29
C VAL A 548 -5.31 53.79 -5.00
N PRO A 549 -5.34 54.27 -3.73
CA PRO A 549 -4.10 54.77 -3.14
C PRO A 549 -3.88 54.43 -1.65
N MET A 550 -2.60 54.32 -1.32
CA MET A 550 -2.01 54.29 0.02
C MET A 550 -2.40 55.53 0.84
N THR A 551 -2.60 55.37 2.16
CA THR A 551 -2.14 56.34 3.19
C THR A 551 -2.01 55.69 4.59
N SER A 552 -0.80 55.23 4.91
CA SER A 552 0.05 55.65 6.06
C SER A 552 -0.37 55.42 7.54
N PRO A 553 0.59 55.49 8.51
CA PRO A 553 0.95 54.37 9.39
C PRO A 553 1.06 54.79 10.88
N SER A 554 1.51 53.88 11.77
CA SER A 554 2.36 54.08 12.97
C SER A 554 1.95 53.11 14.09
N VAL A 555 2.78 52.38 14.85
CA VAL A 555 4.24 52.20 15.07
C VAL A 555 4.29 50.99 16.06
N LEU A 556 4.83 49.81 15.75
CA LEU A 556 6.21 49.33 15.97
C LEU A 556 6.87 49.70 17.32
N LEU A 557 6.81 48.81 18.33
CA LEU A 557 7.85 48.50 19.35
C LEU A 557 7.19 47.55 20.39
N LEU A 558 7.49 46.26 20.46
CA LEU A 558 8.66 45.73 21.18
C LEU A 558 8.94 44.29 20.72
N LEU A 559 9.97 44.15 19.90
CA LEU A 559 10.77 42.94 19.75
C LEU A 559 12.09 43.22 20.47
N SER A 560 12.47 42.39 21.44
CA SER A 560 13.82 41.83 21.58
C SER A 560 14.00 41.10 22.92
N LEU A 561 14.73 39.98 22.83
CA LEU A 561 15.32 39.18 23.92
C LEU A 561 14.43 38.05 24.50
N VAL A 562 14.37 36.92 23.81
CA VAL A 562 15.24 35.76 24.10
C VAL A 562 15.50 35.01 22.78
N ALA A 563 16.57 35.40 22.09
CA ALA A 563 17.27 34.51 21.18
C ALA A 563 18.28 33.75 22.04
N PHE A 564 17.91 32.55 22.49
CA PHE A 564 18.91 31.51 22.72
C PHE A 564 18.83 30.61 21.50
N ALA A 565 19.75 30.85 20.56
CA ALA A 565 20.14 29.85 19.61
C ALA A 565 20.72 28.67 20.41
N ALA A 566 19.90 27.65 20.68
CA ALA A 566 20.42 26.32 20.51
C ALA A 566 20.66 26.22 19.00
N ALA A 567 21.92 26.29 18.59
CA ALA A 567 22.30 25.85 17.26
C ALA A 567 21.95 24.36 17.21
N GLY A 568 20.73 24.03 16.79
CA GLY A 568 20.36 22.68 16.42
C GLY A 568 21.36 22.23 15.38
N LYS A 569 22.16 21.22 15.70
CA LYS A 569 23.05 20.61 14.73
C LYS A 569 22.16 20.13 13.58
N LYS A 570 22.45 20.60 12.37
CA LYS A 570 21.73 20.18 11.15
C LYS A 570 21.71 18.65 11.10
N PRO A 571 20.57 17.99 10.84
CA PRO A 571 20.59 16.56 10.56
C PRO A 571 21.56 16.31 9.40
N TRP A 572 22.44 15.33 9.58
CA TRP A 572 23.50 15.00 8.62
C TRP A 572 22.95 14.13 7.47
N MET A 573 21.87 13.38 7.72
CA MET A 573 21.07 12.66 6.73
C MET A 573 19.57 12.74 7.06
N SER A 574 18.71 12.59 6.05
CA SER A 574 17.24 12.59 6.18
C SER A 574 16.66 11.63 5.12
N PHE A 575 15.94 10.58 5.54
CA PHE A 575 15.30 9.54 4.72
C PHE A 575 16.24 8.89 3.69
N GLY A 576 17.35 8.32 4.18
CA GLY A 576 18.36 7.60 3.38
C GLY A 576 19.17 8.49 2.43
N ARG A 577 18.95 9.80 2.45
CA ARG A 577 19.67 10.76 1.63
C ARG A 577 20.71 11.49 2.48
N PRO A 578 21.92 11.70 1.94
CA PRO A 578 22.98 12.52 2.52
C PRO A 578 23.00 13.98 2.03
N LYS A 579 23.58 14.90 2.81
CA LYS A 579 23.75 16.32 2.44
C LYS A 579 24.33 16.46 1.02
N GLY A 580 23.50 16.81 0.03
CA GLY A 580 23.92 16.99 -1.37
C GLY A 580 23.05 16.32 -2.46
N GLY A 581 22.09 15.47 -2.07
CA GLY A 581 21.21 14.75 -3.01
C GLY A 581 21.80 13.42 -3.52
N LEU A 582 21.07 12.68 -4.36
CA LEU A 582 21.49 11.34 -4.85
C LEU A 582 22.64 11.38 -5.88
N VAL A 583 22.82 12.53 -6.54
CA VAL A 583 23.82 12.75 -7.60
C VAL A 583 25.19 13.13 -7.02
N ASN A 584 25.18 13.88 -5.91
CA ASN A 584 26.34 14.29 -5.13
C ASN A 584 26.17 13.87 -3.68
N GLY A 585 26.38 12.58 -3.37
CA GLY A 585 26.47 12.11 -1.99
C GLY A 585 27.44 12.96 -1.15
N PRO A 586 27.54 12.73 0.18
CA PRO A 586 28.11 13.63 1.20
C PRO A 586 29.63 13.77 1.13
N PHE A 587 30.20 13.63 -0.06
CA PHE A 587 31.54 14.07 -0.33
C PHE A 587 31.50 15.59 -0.31
N HIS A 588 31.92 16.15 0.81
CA HIS A 588 32.95 17.18 0.74
C HIS A 588 34.10 16.62 -0.13
N LEU A 589 33.90 16.60 -1.45
CA LEU A 589 34.95 17.03 -2.35
C LEU A 589 35.32 18.38 -1.77
N THR A 590 36.45 18.42 -1.09
CA THR A 590 37.15 19.65 -0.79
C THR A 590 37.33 20.36 -2.12
N SER A 591 36.32 21.16 -2.52
CA SER A 591 36.23 22.25 -3.48
C SER A 591 37.24 22.37 -4.63
N ASN A 592 37.86 21.28 -5.07
CA ASN A 592 38.93 21.29 -6.07
C ASN A 592 38.62 20.42 -7.31
N ASP A 593 37.65 19.49 -7.25
CA ASP A 593 37.31 18.64 -8.40
C ASP A 593 35.94 18.92 -9.04
N ALA A 594 35.05 19.69 -8.39
CA ALA A 594 33.70 19.96 -8.91
C ALA A 594 33.62 20.99 -10.06
N THR A 595 34.74 21.61 -10.44
CA THR A 595 34.77 22.64 -11.51
C THR A 595 35.74 22.33 -12.65
N THR A 596 36.46 21.21 -12.57
CA THR A 596 37.46 20.86 -13.58
C THR A 596 36.76 20.17 -14.74
N LEU A 597 36.62 20.90 -15.86
CA LEU A 597 36.13 20.32 -17.11
C LEU A 597 37.11 19.26 -17.60
N PHE A 598 36.56 18.15 -18.11
CA PHE A 598 37.35 17.10 -18.74
C PHE A 598 37.78 17.50 -20.16
N GLU A 599 38.72 16.76 -20.74
CA GLU A 599 39.22 17.04 -22.08
C GLU A 599 38.09 17.01 -23.12
N GLY A 600 37.97 18.10 -23.90
CA GLY A 600 36.93 18.25 -24.93
C GLY A 600 35.55 18.66 -24.41
N GLN A 601 35.37 18.76 -23.09
CA GLN A 601 34.12 19.15 -22.47
C GLN A 601 33.97 20.67 -22.34
N THR A 602 32.73 21.16 -22.48
CA THR A 602 32.37 22.56 -22.24
C THR A 602 31.13 22.66 -21.37
N LEU A 603 31.11 23.62 -20.44
CA LEU A 603 29.93 24.01 -19.67
C LEU A 603 29.20 25.13 -20.41
N ASN A 604 27.90 24.96 -20.64
CA ASN A 604 27.06 25.88 -21.38
C ASN A 604 25.73 26.13 -20.66
N THR A 605 25.03 27.19 -21.08
CA THR A 605 23.63 27.41 -20.75
C THR A 605 22.75 27.37 -22.00
N PHE A 606 21.51 26.97 -21.81
CA PHE A 606 20.47 26.85 -22.81
C PHE A 606 19.26 27.70 -22.40
N SER A 607 18.77 28.54 -23.32
CA SER A 607 17.59 29.37 -23.08
C SER A 607 16.31 28.51 -23.18
N GLN A 608 15.89 27.98 -22.04
CA GLN A 608 14.75 27.09 -21.84
C GLN A 608 13.44 27.88 -21.70
N ARG A 609 12.30 27.25 -21.98
CA ARG A 609 10.97 27.80 -21.71
C ARG A 609 10.70 27.79 -20.21
N PHE A 610 10.05 28.84 -19.73
CA PHE A 610 9.71 28.95 -18.32
C PHE A 610 8.59 27.97 -17.91
N ASP A 611 7.48 27.98 -18.66
CA ASP A 611 6.35 27.09 -18.46
C ASP A 611 5.96 26.50 -19.83
N HIS A 612 6.03 25.18 -19.98
CA HIS A 612 5.70 24.52 -21.26
C HIS A 612 4.20 24.39 -21.51
N PHE A 613 3.39 24.51 -20.45
CA PHE A 613 1.97 24.20 -20.49
C PHE A 613 1.08 25.44 -20.35
N ASP A 614 1.66 26.63 -20.13
CA ASP A 614 0.99 27.91 -20.36
C ASP A 614 1.26 28.41 -21.80
N PRO A 615 0.27 28.32 -22.71
CA PRO A 615 0.44 28.77 -24.09
C PRO A 615 0.66 30.28 -24.24
N TYR A 616 0.41 31.08 -23.19
CA TYR A 616 0.60 32.52 -23.17
C TYR A 616 1.94 32.94 -22.55
N ASP A 617 2.66 32.01 -21.92
CA ASP A 617 3.97 32.34 -21.35
C ASP A 617 5.04 32.41 -22.45
N THR A 618 5.77 33.52 -22.43
CA THR A 618 6.88 33.82 -23.35
C THR A 618 8.21 33.93 -22.63
N LYS A 619 8.22 33.79 -21.30
CA LYS A 619 9.42 33.87 -20.47
C LYS A 619 10.35 32.70 -20.78
N LYS A 620 11.63 32.97 -20.60
CA LYS A 620 12.71 32.00 -20.72
C LYS A 620 13.68 32.14 -19.55
N TRP A 621 14.40 31.08 -19.29
CA TRP A 621 15.44 31.01 -18.26
C TRP A 621 16.63 30.21 -18.78
N ASP A 622 17.77 30.31 -18.12
CA ASP A 622 19.00 29.64 -18.55
C ASP A 622 19.18 28.32 -17.80
N GLN A 623 19.05 27.20 -18.52
CA GLN A 623 19.27 25.85 -18.03
C GLN A 623 20.71 25.40 -18.31
N ARG A 624 21.39 24.82 -17.34
CA ARG A 624 22.79 24.42 -17.43
C ARG A 624 22.93 23.06 -18.13
N TYR A 625 23.95 22.90 -18.97
CA TYR A 625 24.32 21.60 -19.53
C TYR A 625 25.81 21.51 -19.86
N TYR A 626 26.36 20.29 -19.82
CA TYR A 626 27.68 19.98 -20.32
C TYR A 626 27.60 19.36 -21.72
N TYR A 627 28.61 19.65 -22.54
CA TYR A 627 28.72 19.19 -23.92
C TYR A 627 30.12 18.66 -24.20
N ASN A 628 30.20 17.45 -24.75
CA ASN A 628 31.45 16.84 -25.18
C ASN A 628 31.28 16.04 -26.48
N ALA A 629 31.96 16.47 -27.54
CA ALA A 629 31.94 15.82 -28.86
C ALA A 629 33.26 15.12 -29.20
N ARG A 630 34.12 14.84 -28.21
CA ARG A 630 35.44 14.24 -28.41
C ARG A 630 35.41 12.96 -29.23
N PHE A 631 34.42 12.11 -29.00
CA PHE A 631 34.27 10.82 -29.69
C PHE A 631 33.35 10.89 -30.90
N ALA A 632 32.78 12.05 -31.24
CA ALA A 632 31.84 12.17 -32.33
C ALA A 632 32.46 11.75 -33.67
N ASN A 633 31.94 10.66 -34.26
CA ASN A 633 32.39 10.17 -35.55
C ASN A 633 31.39 10.53 -36.65
N LYS A 634 31.75 11.50 -37.50
CA LYS A 634 30.92 11.95 -38.62
C LYS A 634 30.97 11.02 -39.84
N ASP A 635 31.89 10.06 -39.85
CA ASP A 635 32.13 9.11 -40.94
C ASP A 635 31.57 7.71 -40.62
N LEU A 636 30.62 7.60 -39.68
CA LEU A 636 29.90 6.34 -39.44
C LEU A 636 29.28 5.84 -40.76
N SER A 637 29.35 4.53 -41.02
CA SER A 637 28.88 3.92 -42.27
C SER A 637 27.39 4.16 -42.54
N SER A 638 26.61 4.56 -41.53
CA SER A 638 25.20 4.95 -41.60
C SER A 638 24.96 6.41 -42.03
N GLY A 639 25.98 7.28 -41.98
CA GLY A 639 25.87 8.72 -42.28
C GLY A 639 25.07 9.54 -41.25
N GLN A 640 24.85 9.00 -40.04
CA GLN A 640 24.04 9.58 -38.97
C GLN A 640 24.91 10.09 -37.82
N ASP A 641 24.51 11.19 -37.18
CA ASP A 641 25.10 11.64 -35.91
C ASP A 641 24.47 10.87 -34.74
N VAL A 642 25.29 10.26 -33.87
CA VAL A 642 24.82 9.58 -32.64
C VAL A 642 25.05 10.50 -31.43
N ILE A 643 24.00 10.70 -30.63
CA ILE A 643 24.06 11.57 -29.45
C ILE A 643 23.53 10.83 -28.24
N PHE A 644 24.33 10.78 -27.17
CA PHE A 644 23.90 10.32 -25.86
C PHE A 644 23.56 11.53 -25.00
N LEU A 645 22.37 11.51 -24.39
CA LEU A 645 21.92 12.52 -23.45
C LEU A 645 21.83 11.91 -22.07
N MET A 646 22.74 12.29 -21.17
CA MET A 646 22.54 12.10 -19.75
C MET A 646 21.49 13.09 -19.26
N ILE A 647 20.45 12.57 -18.62
CA ILE A 647 19.41 13.36 -17.98
C ILE A 647 19.86 13.61 -16.55
N GLY A 648 19.91 14.88 -16.16
CA GLY A 648 20.20 15.27 -14.79
C GLY A 648 19.00 15.09 -13.87
N GLY A 649 19.29 14.98 -12.57
CA GLY A 649 18.30 14.60 -11.57
C GLY A 649 18.12 15.58 -10.42
N GLU A 650 17.79 15.00 -9.27
CA GLU A 650 17.45 15.61 -8.00
C GLU A 650 18.69 16.11 -7.23
N GLY A 651 19.60 16.78 -7.95
CA GLY A 651 20.83 17.36 -7.41
C GLY A 651 21.58 18.18 -8.45
N GLU A 652 22.66 18.83 -8.01
CA GLU A 652 23.56 19.53 -8.94
C GLU A 652 24.24 18.54 -9.90
N GLU A 653 24.21 18.81 -11.20
CA GLU A 653 24.75 17.90 -12.20
C GLU A 653 26.28 17.96 -12.28
N PRO A 654 27.00 16.84 -12.06
CA PRO A 654 28.46 16.80 -12.07
C PRO A 654 29.01 16.63 -13.50
N PRO A 655 30.16 17.26 -13.83
CA PRO A 655 30.75 17.16 -15.18
C PRO A 655 31.20 15.73 -15.57
N LYS A 656 31.26 14.76 -14.65
CA LYS A 656 31.81 13.42 -14.96
C LYS A 656 31.02 12.68 -16.04
N TRP A 657 29.71 12.85 -16.14
CA TRP A 657 28.87 12.02 -17.02
C TRP A 657 29.07 12.29 -18.51
N SER A 658 29.58 13.47 -18.87
CA SER A 658 29.97 13.81 -20.25
C SER A 658 31.47 14.00 -20.41
N GLY A 659 32.28 13.62 -19.42
CA GLY A 659 33.69 13.97 -19.37
C GLY A 659 34.64 12.85 -18.95
N ASP A 660 34.30 12.09 -17.91
CA ASP A 660 35.17 11.05 -17.37
C ASP A 660 35.13 9.78 -18.24
N GLU A 661 36.24 9.45 -18.90
CA GLU A 661 36.32 8.26 -19.76
C GLU A 661 36.15 6.94 -19.00
N ASN A 662 36.22 6.96 -17.67
CA ASN A 662 36.05 5.76 -16.86
C ASN A 662 34.58 5.40 -16.62
N VAL A 663 33.63 6.35 -16.76
CA VAL A 663 32.20 6.04 -16.62
C VAL A 663 31.65 5.37 -17.87
N GLN A 664 30.64 4.50 -17.71
CA GLN A 664 30.22 3.62 -18.81
C GLN A 664 29.62 4.36 -20.01
N ILE A 665 28.89 5.45 -19.80
CA ILE A 665 28.34 6.26 -20.91
C ILE A 665 29.45 6.80 -21.82
N MET A 666 30.59 7.21 -21.27
CA MET A 666 31.74 7.70 -22.04
C MET A 666 32.47 6.55 -22.74
N GLN A 667 32.56 5.37 -22.13
CA GLN A 667 33.07 4.17 -22.80
C GLN A 667 32.18 3.74 -23.98
N PHE A 668 30.86 3.79 -23.81
CA PHE A 668 29.92 3.56 -24.89
C PHE A 668 30.05 4.64 -25.98
N ALA A 669 30.19 5.92 -25.60
CA ALA A 669 30.35 7.00 -26.56
C ALA A 669 31.63 6.84 -27.40
N SER A 670 32.73 6.45 -26.76
CA SER A 670 33.98 6.10 -27.44
C SER A 670 33.80 4.95 -28.44
N TYR A 671 33.06 3.90 -28.04
CA TYR A 671 32.81 2.74 -28.88
C TYR A 671 31.87 3.03 -30.07
N PHE A 672 30.80 3.80 -29.86
CA PHE A 672 29.78 4.09 -30.86
C PHE A 672 30.03 5.38 -31.65
N GLY A 673 31.06 6.14 -31.30
CA GLY A 673 31.37 7.41 -31.94
C GLY A 673 30.35 8.52 -31.62
N ALA A 674 29.82 8.53 -30.38
CA ALA A 674 28.73 9.43 -29.98
C ALA A 674 29.23 10.77 -29.42
N THR A 675 28.44 11.83 -29.63
CA THR A 675 28.51 13.05 -28.82
C THR A 675 27.79 12.80 -27.51
N VAL A 676 28.32 13.30 -26.38
CA VAL A 676 27.64 13.21 -25.08
C VAL A 676 27.23 14.60 -24.61
N MET A 677 25.96 14.73 -24.25
CA MET A 677 25.39 15.90 -23.58
C MET A 677 24.84 15.49 -22.23
N ASP A 678 24.88 16.41 -21.28
CA ASP A 678 24.44 16.18 -19.91
C ASP A 678 23.66 17.41 -19.44
N LEU A 679 22.33 17.27 -19.33
CA LEU A 679 21.40 18.37 -19.09
C LEU A 679 20.95 18.39 -17.64
N GLU A 680 21.24 19.47 -16.92
CA GLU A 680 20.82 19.64 -15.53
C GLU A 680 19.31 19.87 -15.42
N HIS A 681 18.70 19.24 -14.42
CA HIS A 681 17.27 19.32 -14.17
C HIS A 681 16.84 20.73 -13.70
N ARG A 682 15.63 21.15 -14.07
CA ARG A 682 15.04 22.39 -13.51
C ARG A 682 14.93 22.34 -11.98
N PHE A 683 15.12 23.46 -11.31
CA PHE A 683 15.10 23.63 -9.84
C PHE A 683 16.24 22.98 -9.06
N PHE A 684 17.13 22.21 -9.71
CA PHE A 684 18.28 21.60 -9.05
C PHE A 684 19.58 22.26 -9.49
N GLY A 685 20.52 22.36 -8.54
CA GLY A 685 21.77 23.08 -8.74
C GLY A 685 21.57 24.53 -9.19
N PRO A 686 22.44 25.04 -10.06
CA PRO A 686 22.30 26.37 -10.65
C PRO A 686 21.16 26.54 -11.66
N SER A 687 20.51 25.46 -12.10
CA SER A 687 19.40 25.50 -13.07
C SER A 687 18.07 25.88 -12.42
N ARG A 688 17.92 27.16 -12.07
CA ARG A 688 16.80 27.67 -11.28
C ARG A 688 15.90 28.59 -12.13
N PRO A 689 14.73 28.14 -12.61
CA PRO A 689 13.80 28.99 -13.36
C PRO A 689 13.37 30.22 -12.53
N ILE A 690 13.20 30.01 -11.23
CA ILE A 690 12.95 31.03 -10.22
C ILE A 690 13.93 30.78 -9.07
N ASN A 691 14.57 31.83 -8.56
CA ASN A 691 15.56 31.71 -7.48
C ASN A 691 14.92 31.61 -6.08
N ASN A 692 13.90 30.76 -5.92
CA ASN A 692 13.33 30.36 -4.62
C ASN A 692 12.54 29.04 -4.75
N LEU A 693 12.26 28.41 -3.60
CA LEU A 693 11.46 27.18 -3.44
C LEU A 693 10.15 27.46 -2.68
N GLU A 694 9.50 28.59 -2.94
CA GLU A 694 8.15 28.85 -2.45
C GLU A 694 7.13 27.97 -3.20
N LEU A 695 5.98 27.70 -2.58
CA LEU A 695 4.93 26.83 -3.16
C LEU A 695 4.52 27.27 -4.57
N ASP A 696 4.33 28.58 -4.80
CA ASP A 696 3.97 29.14 -6.10
C ASP A 696 5.05 28.94 -7.18
N SER A 697 6.31 28.78 -6.78
CA SER A 697 7.43 28.48 -7.67
C SER A 697 7.51 26.98 -7.96
N LEU A 698 7.32 26.16 -6.92
CA LEU A 698 7.38 24.70 -6.99
C LEU A 698 6.32 24.09 -7.92
N ARG A 699 5.23 24.79 -8.24
CA ARG A 699 4.27 24.37 -9.30
C ARG A 699 4.92 24.10 -10.68
N LEU A 700 6.12 24.65 -10.93
CA LEU A 700 6.88 24.45 -12.17
C LEU A 700 7.87 23.27 -12.06
N LEU A 701 8.03 22.69 -10.88
CA LEU A 701 8.80 21.48 -10.63
C LEU A 701 7.85 20.28 -10.68
N THR A 702 7.67 19.77 -11.90
CA THR A 702 6.86 18.57 -12.20
C THR A 702 7.63 17.68 -13.17
N MET A 703 7.30 16.39 -13.19
CA MET A 703 7.85 15.46 -14.18
C MET A 703 7.50 15.87 -15.61
N GLU A 704 6.29 16.33 -15.88
CA GLU A 704 5.87 16.74 -17.23
C GLU A 704 6.66 17.95 -17.73
N GLN A 705 6.94 18.90 -16.84
CA GLN A 705 7.75 20.07 -17.15
C GLN A 705 9.20 19.67 -17.46
N ALA A 706 9.76 18.73 -16.70
CA ALA A 706 11.09 18.19 -16.95
C ALA A 706 11.18 17.41 -18.26
N LEU A 707 10.18 16.57 -18.57
CA LEU A 707 10.11 15.86 -19.85
C LEU A 707 9.97 16.84 -21.04
N ALA A 708 9.19 17.91 -20.88
CA ALA A 708 9.07 18.95 -21.88
C ALA A 708 10.37 19.77 -22.04
N ASP A 709 11.14 19.97 -20.98
CA ASP A 709 12.48 20.56 -21.06
C ASP A 709 13.40 19.75 -21.96
N LEU A 710 13.41 18.41 -21.79
CA LEU A 710 14.19 17.48 -22.60
C LEU A 710 13.79 17.56 -24.09
N ALA A 711 12.49 17.58 -24.39
CA ALA A 711 12.00 17.69 -25.76
C ALA A 711 12.44 19.01 -26.42
N TYR A 712 12.28 20.13 -25.69
CA TYR A 712 12.70 21.44 -26.20
C TYR A 712 14.23 21.56 -26.33
N PHE A 713 14.98 20.92 -25.44
CA PHE A 713 16.44 20.86 -25.51
C PHE A 713 16.91 20.10 -26.75
N ILE A 714 16.44 18.88 -26.97
CA ILE A 714 16.82 18.04 -28.13
C ILE A 714 16.54 18.77 -29.44
N THR A 715 15.33 19.31 -29.60
CA THR A 715 14.94 20.03 -30.81
C THR A 715 15.81 21.28 -31.06
N SER A 716 16.17 21.99 -30.00
CA SER A 716 17.05 23.16 -30.08
C SER A 716 18.50 22.81 -30.37
N MET A 717 19.02 21.71 -29.79
CA MET A 717 20.39 21.25 -30.04
C MET A 717 20.55 20.72 -31.47
N ASN A 718 19.53 20.05 -32.01
CA ASN A 718 19.49 19.67 -33.43
C ASN A 718 19.65 20.88 -34.34
N GLN A 719 18.98 22.00 -34.02
CA GLN A 719 19.10 23.25 -34.79
C GLN A 719 20.47 23.93 -34.59
N LYS A 720 20.95 23.99 -33.34
CA LYS A 720 22.22 24.66 -32.98
C LYS A 720 23.42 24.00 -33.66
N TYR A 721 23.51 22.68 -33.59
CA TYR A 721 24.66 21.91 -34.09
C TYR A 721 24.46 21.38 -35.52
N LYS A 722 23.25 21.54 -36.09
CA LYS A 722 22.89 21.09 -37.45
C LYS A 722 23.18 19.62 -37.66
N TYR A 723 22.79 18.78 -36.70
CA TYR A 723 22.99 17.34 -36.80
C TYR A 723 22.25 16.75 -38.01
N ASN A 724 22.91 15.82 -38.68
CA ASN A 724 22.36 15.10 -39.82
C ASN A 724 21.69 13.80 -39.35
N ASN A 725 20.36 13.74 -39.48
CA ASN A 725 19.54 12.60 -39.07
C ASN A 725 19.94 12.04 -37.68
N PRO A 726 19.88 12.86 -36.62
CA PRO A 726 20.45 12.51 -35.32
C PRO A 726 19.72 11.34 -34.66
N LYS A 727 20.48 10.35 -34.17
CA LYS A 727 19.98 9.30 -33.27
C LYS A 727 20.30 9.67 -31.83
N TRP A 728 19.29 10.17 -31.12
CA TRP A 728 19.37 10.48 -29.69
C TRP A 728 19.08 9.25 -28.84
N ILE A 729 19.92 8.96 -27.86
CA ILE A 729 19.68 7.93 -26.85
C ILE A 729 19.79 8.58 -25.47
N THR A 730 18.77 8.41 -24.64
CA THR A 730 18.74 8.98 -23.29
C THR A 730 19.30 7.99 -22.27
N PHE A 731 20.04 8.53 -21.30
CA PHE A 731 20.61 7.81 -20.17
C PHE A 731 20.17 8.52 -18.88
N GLY A 732 19.92 7.74 -17.84
CA GLY A 732 19.67 8.25 -16.51
C GLY A 732 19.72 7.13 -15.48
N GLY A 733 20.12 7.47 -14.26
CA GLY A 733 20.08 6.59 -13.09
C GLY A 733 19.06 7.10 -12.08
N SER A 734 18.36 6.24 -11.35
CA SER A 734 17.35 6.65 -10.34
C SER A 734 16.15 7.38 -10.99
N TYR A 735 15.67 8.47 -10.39
CA TYR A 735 14.65 9.36 -10.96
C TYR A 735 14.97 9.82 -12.39
N PRO A 736 16.21 10.23 -12.74
CA PRO A 736 16.61 10.42 -14.14
C PRO A 736 16.44 9.19 -15.03
N GLY A 737 16.62 8.00 -14.49
CA GLY A 737 16.32 6.74 -15.19
C GLY A 737 14.83 6.62 -15.48
N ALA A 738 13.97 6.93 -14.51
CA ALA A 738 12.52 7.01 -14.71
C ALA A 738 12.17 8.06 -15.78
N LEU A 739 12.74 9.27 -15.71
CA LEU A 739 12.58 10.30 -16.75
C LEU A 739 13.06 9.82 -18.12
N SER A 740 14.17 9.08 -18.21
CA SER A 740 14.68 8.51 -19.48
C SER A 740 13.68 7.54 -20.11
N ALA A 741 13.11 6.64 -19.31
CA ALA A 741 12.08 5.71 -19.76
C ALA A 741 10.77 6.42 -20.13
N MET A 742 10.31 7.35 -19.29
CA MET A 742 9.10 8.15 -19.53
C MET A 742 9.24 9.04 -20.76
N PHE A 743 10.42 9.63 -20.98
CA PHE A 743 10.71 10.41 -22.18
C PHE A 743 10.66 9.55 -23.42
N ARG A 744 11.17 8.30 -23.35
CA ARG A 744 11.06 7.35 -24.46
C ARG A 744 9.62 6.96 -24.76
N SER A 745 8.78 6.81 -23.74
CA SER A 745 7.34 6.55 -23.88
C SER A 745 6.62 7.76 -24.51
N ARG A 746 6.87 8.97 -24.01
CA ARG A 746 6.09 10.16 -24.35
C ARG A 746 6.54 10.87 -25.63
N TYR A 747 7.82 10.85 -25.93
CA TYR A 747 8.43 11.50 -27.09
C TYR A 747 9.25 10.50 -27.94
N PRO A 748 8.65 9.39 -28.39
CA PRO A 748 9.36 8.33 -29.12
C PRO A 748 9.92 8.81 -30.48
N GLU A 749 9.43 9.93 -31.00
CA GLU A 749 9.92 10.57 -32.22
C GLU A 749 11.21 11.39 -32.02
N LEU A 750 11.53 11.76 -30.77
CA LEU A 750 12.72 12.55 -30.45
C LEU A 750 13.91 11.70 -29.98
N THR A 751 13.70 10.42 -29.67
CA THR A 751 14.75 9.48 -29.28
C THR A 751 14.72 8.22 -30.14
N ALA A 752 15.82 7.48 -30.19
CA ALA A 752 15.91 6.16 -30.78
C ALA A 752 15.77 5.04 -29.73
N GLY A 753 16.11 5.33 -28.48
CA GLY A 753 15.96 4.43 -27.33
C GLY A 753 16.43 5.08 -26.03
N ALA A 754 16.30 4.32 -24.94
CA ALA A 754 16.66 4.77 -23.59
C ALA A 754 17.36 3.66 -22.79
N VAL A 755 18.36 4.04 -22.00
CA VAL A 755 18.94 3.24 -20.92
C VAL A 755 18.55 3.89 -19.60
N ALA A 756 17.74 3.18 -18.83
CA ALA A 756 17.09 3.68 -17.61
C ALA A 756 17.54 2.83 -16.42
N SER A 757 18.67 3.20 -15.82
CA SER A 757 19.32 2.47 -14.74
C SER A 757 18.63 2.71 -13.40
N SER A 758 18.37 1.65 -12.63
CA SER A 758 17.67 1.67 -11.34
C SER A 758 16.43 2.59 -11.36
N ALA A 759 15.64 2.50 -12.43
CA ALA A 759 14.53 3.41 -12.67
C ALA A 759 13.27 2.99 -11.88
N PRO A 760 12.84 3.77 -10.87
CA PRO A 760 11.58 3.51 -10.19
C PRO A 760 10.42 3.94 -11.12
N LEU A 761 9.78 2.98 -11.79
CA LEU A 761 8.67 3.24 -12.71
C LEU A 761 7.30 2.93 -12.08
N ASN A 762 7.29 2.21 -10.97
CA ASN A 762 6.10 2.00 -10.17
C ASN A 762 5.91 3.14 -9.17
N PHE A 763 5.11 4.16 -9.52
CA PHE A 763 4.77 5.26 -8.60
C PHE A 763 3.91 4.73 -7.45
N LYS A 764 4.48 4.65 -6.25
CA LYS A 764 3.84 4.06 -5.07
C LYS A 764 3.86 5.05 -3.92
N LEU A 765 2.68 5.41 -3.41
CA LEU A 765 2.53 6.35 -2.30
C LEU A 765 3.29 5.88 -1.05
N ASP A 766 2.86 4.75 -0.50
CA ASP A 766 3.44 4.10 0.67
C ASP A 766 4.49 3.06 0.26
N PHE A 767 5.78 3.40 0.42
CA PHE A 767 6.90 2.62 -0.11
C PHE A 767 7.66 1.85 0.98
N TYR A 768 6.94 0.97 1.68
CA TYR A 768 7.54 0.08 2.68
C TYR A 768 8.48 -0.98 2.09
N ASP A 769 8.36 -1.34 0.80
CA ASP A 769 9.20 -2.40 0.19
C ASP A 769 10.69 -2.04 0.19
N TYR A 770 11.01 -0.74 0.32
CA TYR A 770 12.38 -0.29 0.55
C TYR A 770 12.99 -1.00 1.77
N ALA A 771 12.25 -1.05 2.89
CA ALA A 771 12.70 -1.66 4.12
C ALA A 771 12.84 -3.19 3.98
N ASP A 772 11.99 -3.83 3.18
CA ASP A 772 12.04 -5.26 2.89
C ASP A 772 13.32 -5.64 2.12
N VAL A 773 13.73 -4.82 1.14
CA VAL A 773 14.99 -5.04 0.43
C VAL A 773 16.20 -4.81 1.34
N VAL A 774 16.17 -3.77 2.18
CA VAL A 774 17.22 -3.52 3.19
C VAL A 774 17.38 -4.75 4.11
N GLN A 775 16.27 -5.28 4.64
CA GLN A 775 16.28 -6.52 5.41
C GLN A 775 16.87 -7.69 4.62
N SER A 776 16.45 -7.87 3.37
CA SER A 776 16.90 -8.98 2.53
C SER A 776 18.43 -8.96 2.37
N VAL A 777 19.02 -7.80 2.09
CA VAL A 777 20.48 -7.66 1.94
C VAL A 777 21.21 -7.94 3.27
N LEU A 778 20.69 -7.42 4.40
CA LEU A 778 21.25 -7.70 5.72
C LEU A 778 21.18 -9.19 6.08
N SER A 779 20.08 -9.86 5.76
CA SER A 779 19.89 -11.29 6.05
C SER A 779 20.85 -12.20 5.28
N GLN A 780 21.23 -11.79 4.07
CA GLN A 780 22.19 -12.49 3.21
C GLN A 780 23.65 -12.16 3.56
N THR A 781 23.88 -11.12 4.36
CA THR A 781 25.23 -10.70 4.74
C THR A 781 25.72 -11.51 5.94
N PRO A 782 26.77 -12.35 5.79
CA PRO A 782 27.14 -13.32 6.81
C PRO A 782 27.74 -12.64 8.04
N VAL A 783 27.36 -13.08 9.24
CA VAL A 783 28.02 -12.71 10.50
C VAL A 783 28.30 -13.96 11.34
N GLN A 784 29.24 -13.87 12.27
CA GLN A 784 29.55 -14.94 13.22
C GLN A 784 29.54 -14.36 14.62
N ASN A 785 28.64 -14.85 15.47
CA ASN A 785 28.54 -14.52 16.89
C ASN A 785 28.10 -15.74 17.71
N ASP A 786 28.31 -15.67 19.02
CA ASP A 786 27.99 -16.74 19.97
C ASP A 786 26.48 -17.03 20.09
N ALA A 787 25.63 -16.08 19.70
CA ALA A 787 24.17 -16.22 19.71
C ALA A 787 23.62 -16.89 18.44
N ASN A 788 24.47 -17.16 17.44
CA ASN A 788 24.09 -17.67 16.13
C ASN A 788 22.97 -16.86 15.44
N LEU A 789 22.94 -15.55 15.70
CA LEU A 789 22.00 -14.62 15.08
C LEU A 789 22.55 -14.12 13.74
N ARG A 790 21.66 -13.95 12.75
CA ARG A 790 21.96 -13.25 11.50
C ARG A 790 22.02 -11.74 11.71
N CYS A 791 22.57 -11.02 10.73
CA CYS A 791 22.70 -9.57 10.82
C CYS A 791 21.34 -8.84 10.89
N ASP A 792 20.36 -9.28 10.10
CA ASP A 792 18.99 -8.76 10.15
C ASP A 792 18.32 -9.01 11.52
N GLU A 793 18.61 -10.13 12.18
CA GLU A 793 18.09 -10.46 13.51
C GLU A 793 18.73 -9.59 14.61
N LEU A 794 20.02 -9.24 14.48
CA LEU A 794 20.69 -8.27 15.35
C LEU A 794 20.06 -6.88 15.22
N VAL A 795 19.82 -6.42 13.98
CA VAL A 795 19.16 -5.14 13.71
C VAL A 795 17.73 -5.15 14.25
N ARG A 796 16.94 -6.18 13.95
CA ARG A 796 15.57 -6.35 14.49
C ARG A 796 15.54 -6.26 16.01
N SER A 797 16.48 -6.94 16.67
CA SER A 797 16.59 -6.94 18.13
C SER A 797 16.92 -5.54 18.67
N ALA A 798 17.82 -4.81 18.02
CA ALA A 798 18.14 -3.43 18.39
C ALA A 798 16.94 -2.49 18.22
N ILE A 799 16.26 -2.55 17.07
CA ILE A 799 15.09 -1.72 16.79
C ILE A 799 13.95 -2.01 17.76
N SER A 800 13.65 -3.29 18.01
CA SER A 800 12.61 -3.70 18.98
C SER A 800 12.91 -3.25 20.41
N GLN A 801 14.18 -3.31 20.84
CA GLN A 801 14.60 -2.77 22.13
C GLN A 801 14.41 -1.25 22.18
N MET A 802 14.84 -0.52 21.16
CA MET A 802 14.66 0.94 21.09
C MET A 802 13.18 1.34 21.10
N GLN A 803 12.34 0.61 20.38
CA GLN A 803 10.88 0.81 20.38
C GLN A 803 10.34 0.67 21.79
N THR A 804 10.67 -0.43 22.48
CA THR A 804 10.23 -0.68 23.86
C THR A 804 10.68 0.43 24.82
N LEU A 805 11.95 0.84 24.73
CA LEU A 805 12.49 1.90 25.59
C LEU A 805 11.83 3.26 25.32
N SER A 806 11.41 3.55 24.09
CA SER A 806 10.77 4.83 23.75
C SER A 806 9.42 5.04 24.47
N LEU A 807 8.77 3.97 24.92
CA LEU A 807 7.43 3.99 25.55
C LEU A 807 7.43 4.38 27.03
N THR A 808 8.60 4.49 27.67
CA THR A 808 8.72 4.78 29.11
C THR A 808 9.65 5.96 29.35
N LYS A 809 9.48 6.65 30.47
CA LYS A 809 10.35 7.79 30.83
C LYS A 809 11.77 7.31 31.12
N GLU A 810 11.89 6.21 31.83
CA GLU A 810 13.14 5.56 32.19
C GLU A 810 13.86 5.02 30.95
N GLY A 811 13.12 4.38 30.03
CA GLY A 811 13.65 3.91 28.77
C GLY A 811 14.07 5.04 27.83
N ARG A 812 13.32 6.15 27.75
CA ARG A 812 13.75 7.35 27.01
C ARG A 812 15.01 7.96 27.61
N ALA A 813 15.14 7.98 28.93
CA ALA A 813 16.38 8.41 29.58
C ALA A 813 17.58 7.48 29.27
N GLN A 814 17.33 6.18 29.12
CA GLN A 814 18.32 5.23 28.64
C GLN A 814 18.71 5.50 27.17
N LEU A 815 17.74 5.69 26.28
CA LEU A 815 17.99 6.05 24.88
C LEU A 815 18.80 7.35 24.75
N ASN A 816 18.46 8.38 25.53
CA ASN A 816 19.22 9.64 25.57
C ASN A 816 20.70 9.41 25.83
N LYS A 817 21.02 8.46 26.71
CA LYS A 817 22.40 8.13 27.08
C LYS A 817 23.10 7.29 26.01
N GLN A 818 22.45 6.26 25.48
CA GLN A 818 23.06 5.31 24.54
C GLN A 818 23.20 5.90 23.13
N MET A 819 22.17 6.61 22.67
CA MET A 819 22.14 7.23 21.34
C MET A 819 22.60 8.69 21.34
N HIS A 820 22.97 9.25 22.49
CA HIS A 820 23.43 10.64 22.61
C HIS A 820 22.45 11.66 21.99
N LEU A 821 21.16 11.51 22.31
CA LEU A 821 20.08 12.28 21.69
C LEU A 821 20.19 13.78 21.96
N SER A 822 19.94 14.58 20.93
CA SER A 822 19.93 16.03 20.98
C SER A 822 18.83 16.59 20.07
N PRO A 823 17.72 17.10 20.63
CA PRO A 823 17.45 17.25 22.06
C PRO A 823 17.16 15.90 22.75
N PRO A 824 17.46 15.76 24.05
CA PRO A 824 17.09 14.55 24.78
C PRO A 824 15.58 14.39 24.81
N PHE A 825 15.11 13.17 24.66
CA PHE A 825 13.73 12.81 24.93
C PHE A 825 13.35 13.11 26.38
N ASP A 826 12.20 13.76 26.57
CA ASP A 826 11.65 14.18 27.84
C ASP A 826 10.11 14.04 27.85
N ASP A 827 9.44 14.70 28.79
CA ASP A 827 7.98 14.64 28.92
C ASP A 827 7.25 15.47 27.83
N LYS A 828 7.98 16.20 26.97
CA LYS A 828 7.45 16.97 25.84
C LYS A 828 7.70 16.31 24.48
N THR A 829 8.41 15.19 24.46
CA THR A 829 8.70 14.45 23.22
C THR A 829 7.41 14.03 22.54
N THR A 830 7.25 14.45 21.29
CA THR A 830 6.06 14.16 20.48
C THR A 830 6.18 12.80 19.79
N LYS A 831 5.08 12.33 19.22
CA LYS A 831 5.09 11.13 18.38
C LYS A 831 5.93 11.34 17.13
N GLN A 832 5.83 12.52 16.53
CA GLN A 832 6.65 12.90 15.38
C GLN A 832 8.14 12.89 15.74
N ASP A 833 8.54 13.32 16.94
CA ASP A 833 9.94 13.21 17.38
C ASP A 833 10.43 11.76 17.47
N ILE A 834 9.59 10.85 17.99
CA ILE A 834 9.92 9.42 18.08
C ILE A 834 9.97 8.78 16.69
N ALA A 835 8.99 9.06 15.83
CA ALA A 835 8.96 8.55 14.46
C ALA A 835 10.13 9.12 13.64
N ASN A 836 10.48 10.39 13.81
CA ASN A 836 11.64 11.03 13.19
C ASN A 836 12.96 10.42 13.71
N PHE A 837 13.05 10.07 15.00
CA PHE A 837 14.18 9.31 15.54
C PHE A 837 14.35 7.97 14.84
N PHE A 838 13.27 7.19 14.68
CA PHE A 838 13.34 5.92 13.96
C PHE A 838 13.61 6.12 12.47
N GLY A 839 13.08 7.18 11.86
CA GLY A 839 13.46 7.66 10.52
C GLY A 839 14.96 7.82 10.42
N ASN A 840 15.56 8.60 11.31
CA ASN A 840 17.00 8.85 11.34
C ASN A 840 17.82 7.58 11.59
N VAL A 841 17.33 6.63 12.40
CA VAL A 841 17.98 5.33 12.59
C VAL A 841 17.88 4.47 11.33
N PHE A 842 16.73 4.42 10.68
CA PHE A 842 16.53 3.67 9.44
C PHE A 842 17.43 4.20 8.33
N ASN A 843 17.59 5.53 8.23
CA ASN A 843 18.43 6.20 7.24
C ASN A 843 19.84 5.65 7.16
N ILE A 844 20.41 5.28 8.31
CA ILE A 844 21.75 4.70 8.40
C ILE A 844 21.84 3.42 7.56
N PHE A 845 20.84 2.55 7.73
CA PHE A 845 20.76 1.31 6.97
C PHE A 845 20.41 1.56 5.52
N GLN A 846 19.56 2.55 5.23
CA GLN A 846 19.21 2.93 3.86
C GLN A 846 20.45 3.35 3.06
N GLY A 847 21.28 4.25 3.60
CA GLY A 847 22.49 4.74 2.93
C GLY A 847 23.52 3.63 2.71
N MET A 848 23.80 2.85 3.74
CA MET A 848 24.75 1.75 3.69
C MET A 848 24.36 0.66 2.68
N ILE A 849 23.07 0.33 2.58
CA ILE A 849 22.59 -0.73 1.68
C ILE A 849 22.36 -0.22 0.25
N GLN A 850 21.75 0.96 0.06
CA GLN A 850 21.50 1.51 -1.28
C GLN A 850 22.80 1.66 -2.10
N TYR A 851 23.92 1.95 -1.44
CA TYR A 851 25.20 2.19 -2.10
C TYR A 851 26.23 1.07 -1.88
N THR A 852 25.82 -0.09 -1.37
CA THR A 852 26.74 -1.18 -1.10
C THR A 852 27.44 -1.64 -2.39
N TYR A 853 28.77 -1.50 -2.45
CA TYR A 853 29.59 -1.98 -3.57
C TYR A 853 29.19 -1.41 -4.94
N ASP A 854 28.57 -0.23 -5.02
CA ASP A 854 28.16 0.32 -6.32
C ASP A 854 29.32 0.86 -7.16
N GLY A 855 30.49 1.05 -6.56
CA GLY A 855 31.71 1.48 -7.25
C GLY A 855 31.79 2.97 -7.58
N ARG A 856 30.85 3.80 -7.11
CA ARG A 856 30.81 5.24 -7.45
C ARG A 856 32.06 6.01 -6.99
N ASN A 857 32.70 5.58 -5.91
CA ASN A 857 33.97 6.11 -5.39
C ASN A 857 34.61 5.16 -4.37
N GLU A 858 35.74 5.55 -3.79
CA GLU A 858 36.44 4.72 -2.79
C GLU A 858 35.62 4.49 -1.51
N VAL A 859 34.74 5.40 -1.13
CA VAL A 859 33.90 5.26 0.06
C VAL A 859 32.84 4.18 -0.13
N SER A 860 32.16 4.10 -1.27
CA SER A 860 31.18 3.03 -1.52
C SER A 860 31.82 1.66 -1.76
N LYS A 861 33.08 1.64 -2.24
CA LYS A 861 33.86 0.41 -2.36
C LYS A 861 34.30 -0.17 -1.00
N GLN A 862 34.60 0.70 -0.03
CA GLN A 862 35.28 0.29 1.21
C GLN A 862 34.41 0.43 2.47
N TYR A 863 33.66 1.53 2.61
CA TYR A 863 33.04 1.92 3.88
C TYR A 863 31.51 1.80 3.86
N SER A 864 30.85 2.28 2.81
CA SER A 864 29.38 2.22 2.68
C SER A 864 28.94 0.85 2.17
N THR A 865 29.06 -0.19 3.02
CA THR A 865 28.78 -1.58 2.62
C THR A 865 27.93 -2.32 3.63
N ALA A 866 27.09 -3.24 3.15
CA ALA A 866 26.31 -4.13 4.00
C ALA A 866 27.18 -4.92 4.99
N ARG A 867 28.39 -5.32 4.56
CA ARG A 867 29.36 -6.01 5.41
C ARG A 867 29.76 -5.15 6.61
N GLN A 868 30.09 -3.88 6.36
CA GLN A 868 30.55 -2.97 7.41
C GLN A 868 29.44 -2.65 8.41
N ALA A 869 28.20 -2.48 7.95
CA ALA A 869 27.03 -2.34 8.81
C ALA A 869 26.87 -3.58 9.72
N CYS A 870 26.92 -4.77 9.12
CA CYS A 870 26.79 -6.02 9.86
C CYS A 870 27.94 -6.28 10.84
N ASP A 871 29.18 -5.95 10.48
CA ASP A 871 30.34 -6.09 11.37
C ASP A 871 30.24 -5.19 12.61
N ILE A 872 29.71 -3.97 12.45
CA ILE A 872 29.48 -3.06 13.57
C ILE A 872 28.34 -3.57 14.45
N MET A 873 27.23 -4.00 13.85
CA MET A 873 26.10 -4.58 14.60
C MET A 873 26.47 -5.88 15.35
N ASN A 874 27.45 -6.63 14.85
CA ASN A 874 27.93 -7.88 15.43
C ASN A 874 28.99 -7.71 16.54
N LYS A 875 29.36 -6.46 16.91
CA LYS A 875 30.30 -6.21 18.01
C LYS A 875 29.71 -6.70 19.35
N PRO A 876 30.54 -7.28 20.24
CA PRO A 876 30.06 -7.69 21.56
C PRO A 876 29.66 -6.46 22.39
N GLY A 877 28.47 -6.49 22.98
CA GLY A 877 27.97 -5.37 23.78
C GLY A 877 26.46 -5.22 23.68
N ASP A 878 25.97 -4.05 24.07
CA ASP A 878 24.58 -3.66 23.89
C ASP A 878 24.31 -3.30 22.43
N LEU A 879 23.19 -3.76 21.88
CA LEU A 879 22.88 -3.57 20.47
C LEU A 879 22.55 -2.11 20.13
N ILE A 880 22.03 -1.32 21.07
CA ILE A 880 21.74 0.10 20.85
C ILE A 880 23.05 0.89 20.76
N ASP A 881 24.03 0.54 21.58
CA ASP A 881 25.39 1.12 21.48
C ASP A 881 26.03 0.81 20.12
N ASN A 882 25.78 -0.38 19.56
CA ASN A 882 26.23 -0.73 18.21
C ASN A 882 25.56 0.11 17.12
N VAL A 883 24.26 0.42 17.25
CA VAL A 883 23.56 1.33 16.31
C VAL A 883 24.16 2.74 16.37
N TRP A 884 24.46 3.25 17.57
CA TRP A 884 25.16 4.54 17.72
C TRP A 884 26.56 4.54 17.10
N GLU A 885 27.32 3.46 17.30
CA GLU A 885 28.63 3.31 16.68
C GLU A 885 28.56 3.23 15.15
N LEU A 886 27.49 2.64 14.61
CA LEU A 886 27.23 2.64 13.17
C LEU A 886 26.90 4.05 12.67
N ALA A 887 26.04 4.79 13.38
CA ALA A 887 25.71 6.18 13.04
C ALA A 887 26.97 7.07 13.00
N LYS A 888 27.85 6.94 13.99
CA LYS A 888 29.14 7.65 14.01
C LYS A 888 30.07 7.21 12.89
N PHE A 889 30.12 5.91 12.60
CA PHE A 889 30.96 5.38 11.55
C PHE A 889 30.55 5.95 10.20
N GLU A 890 29.26 5.95 9.89
CA GLU A 890 28.74 6.50 8.66
C GLU A 890 28.98 8.02 8.59
N ALA A 891 28.64 8.77 9.65
CA ALA A 891 28.89 10.20 9.71
C ALA A 891 30.37 10.59 9.46
N ASP A 892 31.32 9.84 10.03
CA ASP A 892 32.76 10.10 9.86
C ASP A 892 33.32 9.56 8.53
N LYS A 893 33.05 8.28 8.22
CA LYS A 893 33.70 7.57 7.10
C LYS A 893 32.96 7.66 5.79
N VAL A 894 31.65 7.82 5.83
CA VAL A 894 30.81 7.94 4.64
C VAL A 894 30.56 9.41 4.33
N ASP A 895 30.17 10.18 5.35
CA ASP A 895 29.74 11.57 5.16
C ASP A 895 30.84 12.61 5.38
N GLY A 896 31.94 12.23 6.04
CA GLY A 896 33.00 13.18 6.37
C GLY A 896 32.55 14.32 7.29
N ASP A 897 31.44 14.16 8.01
CA ASP A 897 30.87 15.10 8.98
C ASP A 897 30.65 14.39 10.32
N PRO A 898 31.72 14.14 11.12
CA PRO A 898 31.62 13.40 12.36
C PRO A 898 30.60 14.00 13.34
N ILE A 899 29.79 13.14 13.94
CA ILE A 899 28.76 13.53 14.91
C ILE A 899 29.15 13.21 16.35
N ASP A 900 28.78 14.12 17.27
CA ASP A 900 28.88 13.88 18.73
C ASP A 900 27.52 13.64 19.40
N SER A 901 26.44 13.81 18.65
CA SER A 901 25.06 13.71 19.12
C SER A 901 24.14 13.32 17.98
N PHE A 902 23.06 12.60 18.31
CA PHE A 902 22.06 12.16 17.33
C PHE A 902 20.86 13.11 17.33
N SER A 903 20.48 13.64 16.15
CA SER A 903 19.31 14.53 16.01
C SER A 903 18.02 13.74 15.95
N ASN A 904 17.00 14.21 16.66
CA ASN A 904 15.70 13.56 16.77
C ASN A 904 14.53 14.53 16.92
N SER A 905 14.71 15.82 16.63
CA SER A 905 13.63 16.81 16.71
C SER A 905 12.95 16.96 15.37
N TYR A 906 11.69 16.54 15.30
CA TYR A 906 10.87 16.71 14.10
C TYR A 906 10.67 18.20 13.77
N THR A 907 10.29 19.01 14.77
CA THR A 907 10.06 20.44 14.55
C THR A 907 11.32 21.15 14.05
N ALA A 908 12.50 20.81 14.57
CA ALA A 908 13.74 21.44 14.13
C ALA A 908 14.07 21.09 12.66
N ASP A 909 13.82 19.85 12.25
CA ASP A 909 14.01 19.42 10.86
C ASP A 909 13.01 20.14 9.93
N MET A 910 11.74 20.24 10.33
CA MET A 910 10.73 20.97 9.56
C MET A 910 11.02 22.47 9.44
N ASP A 911 11.44 23.11 10.53
CA ASP A 911 11.82 24.53 10.52
C ASP A 911 13.02 24.79 9.62
N PHE A 912 13.95 23.84 9.53
CA PHE A 912 15.05 23.91 8.57
C PHE A 912 14.55 23.82 7.12
N TYR A 913 13.68 22.85 6.81
CA TYR A 913 13.16 22.64 5.47
C TYR A 913 12.08 23.65 5.04
N LYS A 914 11.50 24.43 5.95
CA LYS A 914 10.62 25.56 5.63
C LYS A 914 11.34 26.70 4.91
N GLN A 915 12.67 26.80 5.02
CA GLN A 915 13.45 27.78 4.25
C GLN A 915 13.18 27.62 2.75
N THR A 916 13.06 28.73 2.02
CA THR A 916 12.77 28.76 0.57
C THR A 916 13.88 29.43 -0.24
N ASP A 917 14.83 30.08 0.42
CA ASP A 917 15.98 30.74 -0.20
C ASP A 917 17.14 29.75 -0.39
N TYR A 918 17.45 29.46 -1.66
CA TYR A 918 18.53 28.56 -2.07
C TYR A 918 19.87 28.88 -1.40
N ASP A 919 20.23 30.16 -1.32
CA ASP A 919 21.55 30.59 -0.85
C ASP A 919 21.66 30.48 0.68
N LYS A 920 20.52 30.59 1.39
CA LYS A 920 20.46 30.40 2.85
C LYS A 920 20.43 28.94 3.26
N MET A 921 19.78 28.08 2.49
CA MET A 921 19.64 26.66 2.82
C MET A 921 20.86 25.83 2.35
N GLY A 922 21.47 26.22 1.23
CA GLY A 922 22.52 25.47 0.54
C GLY A 922 21.95 24.43 -0.42
N GLU A 923 22.73 24.08 -1.45
CA GLU A 923 22.30 23.22 -2.57
C GLU A 923 21.76 21.85 -2.15
N GLY A 924 22.39 21.23 -1.14
CA GLY A 924 21.93 19.96 -0.61
C GLY A 924 20.49 20.07 -0.10
N ALA A 925 20.24 20.98 0.86
CA ALA A 925 18.92 21.18 1.45
C ALA A 925 17.86 21.63 0.42
N ALA A 926 18.26 22.43 -0.57
CA ALA A 926 17.39 22.81 -1.68
C ALA A 926 16.97 21.58 -2.51
N SER A 927 17.92 20.69 -2.81
CA SER A 927 17.67 19.44 -3.53
C SER A 927 16.73 18.50 -2.75
N TYR A 928 16.88 18.42 -1.42
CA TYR A 928 15.92 17.69 -0.58
C TYR A 928 14.53 18.28 -0.66
N LYS A 929 14.39 19.60 -0.52
CA LYS A 929 13.08 20.25 -0.57
C LYS A 929 12.41 20.04 -1.93
N GLY A 930 13.16 20.16 -3.02
CA GLY A 930 12.66 19.85 -4.37
C GLY A 930 12.24 18.39 -4.54
N TRP A 931 12.99 17.44 -3.96
CA TRP A 931 12.61 16.04 -3.96
C TRP A 931 11.33 15.78 -3.16
N TYR A 932 11.24 16.30 -1.95
CA TYR A 932 10.02 16.18 -1.14
C TYR A 932 8.83 16.77 -1.86
N TRP A 933 9.02 17.87 -2.60
CA TRP A 933 7.95 18.40 -3.42
C TRP A 933 7.50 17.40 -4.48
N LEU A 934 8.41 16.81 -5.27
CA LEU A 934 8.06 15.79 -6.26
C LEU A 934 7.38 14.56 -5.62
N SER A 935 7.86 14.11 -4.45
CA SER A 935 7.25 13.02 -3.69
C SER A 935 5.84 13.35 -3.17
N CYS A 936 5.66 14.53 -2.57
CA CYS A 936 4.38 14.99 -2.04
C CYS A 936 3.38 15.40 -3.15
N ASN A 937 3.86 15.76 -4.33
CA ASN A 937 3.03 16.27 -5.43
C ASN A 937 2.65 15.18 -6.44
N GLU A 938 3.57 14.25 -6.73
CA GLU A 938 3.47 13.35 -7.89
C GLU A 938 3.85 11.90 -7.57
N MET A 939 5.09 11.68 -7.14
CA MET A 939 5.69 10.34 -7.23
C MET A 939 5.29 9.42 -6.07
N GLY A 940 4.95 9.98 -4.91
CA GLY A 940 4.95 9.25 -3.65
C GLY A 940 6.39 8.91 -3.24
N TYR A 941 6.71 7.63 -3.15
CA TYR A 941 7.99 7.11 -2.67
C TYR A 941 8.26 7.45 -1.21
N LEU A 942 7.21 7.47 -0.39
CA LEU A 942 7.32 7.74 1.03
C LEU A 942 7.82 6.46 1.71
N GLN A 943 9.10 6.44 2.08
CA GLN A 943 9.82 5.23 2.55
C GLN A 943 9.43 4.88 3.99
N THR A 944 8.24 4.33 4.15
CA THR A 944 7.72 3.84 5.44
C THR A 944 8.34 2.52 5.85
N THR A 945 7.95 2.02 7.01
CA THR A 945 8.33 0.68 7.49
C THR A 945 7.12 -0.19 7.83
N ASP A 946 5.95 0.12 7.25
CA ASP A 946 4.68 -0.54 7.57
C ASP A 946 4.54 -1.99 7.02
N GLY A 947 5.51 -2.42 6.21
CA GLY A 947 5.54 -3.73 5.52
C GLY A 947 6.05 -4.94 6.30
N ASP A 948 6.05 -4.93 7.64
CA ASP A 948 6.59 -6.02 8.49
C ASP A 948 8.09 -6.32 8.28
N SER A 949 8.85 -5.28 7.93
CA SER A 949 10.31 -5.36 7.88
C SER A 949 10.91 -5.49 9.30
N ILE A 950 12.21 -5.78 9.39
CA ILE A 950 12.97 -5.79 10.66
C ILE A 950 12.93 -4.46 11.44
N PHE A 951 12.45 -3.39 10.81
CA PHE A 951 12.27 -2.08 11.44
C PHE A 951 10.90 -1.94 12.14
N GLY A 952 9.94 -2.83 11.84
CA GLY A 952 8.54 -2.76 12.29
C GLY A 952 7.82 -1.48 11.83
N SER A 953 6.56 -1.26 12.23
CA SER A 953 5.84 0.01 11.93
C SER A 953 6.29 1.16 12.84
N THR A 954 7.51 1.65 12.66
CA THR A 954 8.06 2.82 13.36
C THR A 954 8.02 4.11 12.55
N ILE A 955 7.97 4.00 11.23
CA ILE A 955 7.93 5.13 10.31
C ILE A 955 6.61 5.01 9.54
N PRO A 956 5.50 5.48 10.14
CA PRO A 956 4.20 5.39 9.51
C PRO A 956 4.07 6.40 8.36
N ILE A 957 3.20 6.11 7.38
CA ILE A 957 2.92 7.02 6.25
C ILE A 957 2.49 8.43 6.71
N ASN A 958 1.79 8.52 7.85
CA ASN A 958 1.32 9.79 8.41
C ASN A 958 2.46 10.74 8.80
N LEU A 959 3.65 10.23 9.16
CA LEU A 959 4.82 11.09 9.37
C LEU A 959 5.13 11.90 8.11
N PHE A 960 5.03 11.27 6.93
CA PHE A 960 5.31 11.94 5.67
C PHE A 960 4.21 12.92 5.26
N TYR A 961 2.93 12.64 5.55
CA TYR A 961 1.86 13.62 5.34
C TYR A 961 2.06 14.86 6.21
N ASP A 962 2.42 14.68 7.48
CA ASP A 962 2.78 15.77 8.39
C ASP A 962 3.96 16.57 7.80
N MET A 963 5.00 15.89 7.31
CA MET A 963 6.16 16.55 6.68
C MET A 963 5.76 17.36 5.45
N CYS A 964 4.95 16.80 4.54
CA CYS A 964 4.46 17.50 3.35
C CYS A 964 3.69 18.77 3.76
N THR A 965 2.77 18.64 4.72
CA THR A 965 1.94 19.72 5.23
C THR A 965 2.79 20.82 5.89
N ASP A 966 3.75 20.44 6.73
CA ASP A 966 4.60 21.37 7.47
C ASP A 966 5.64 22.06 6.58
N MET A 967 6.14 21.37 5.55
CA MET A 967 7.14 21.93 4.62
C MET A 967 6.53 22.88 3.59
N PHE A 968 5.33 22.57 3.09
CA PHE A 968 4.73 23.26 1.94
C PHE A 968 3.44 24.03 2.27
N GLY A 969 2.84 23.77 3.42
CA GLY A 969 1.65 24.44 3.93
C GLY A 969 0.41 23.54 3.96
N PRO A 970 -0.67 23.99 4.64
CA PRO A 970 -1.85 23.17 4.96
C PRO A 970 -2.66 22.69 3.75
N ALA A 971 -2.41 23.26 2.56
CA ALA A 971 -3.04 22.80 1.32
C ALA A 971 -2.44 21.46 0.82
N ILE A 972 -1.20 21.14 1.21
CA ILE A 972 -0.49 19.92 0.83
C ILE A 972 -0.68 18.88 1.93
N ASN A 973 -1.94 18.52 2.17
CA ASN A 973 -2.35 17.55 3.19
C ASN A 973 -2.38 16.12 2.64
N ALA A 974 -2.76 15.14 3.48
CA ALA A 974 -2.81 13.73 3.09
C ALA A 974 -3.64 13.47 1.81
N SER A 975 -4.79 14.11 1.65
CA SER A 975 -5.64 13.97 0.45
C SER A 975 -4.95 14.51 -0.79
N TYR A 976 -4.30 15.69 -0.71
CA TYR A 976 -3.55 16.25 -1.84
C TYR A 976 -2.45 15.28 -2.31
N VAL A 977 -1.64 14.76 -1.38
CA VAL A 977 -0.51 13.87 -1.69
C VAL A 977 -1.01 12.56 -2.32
N ARG A 978 -2.07 11.98 -1.73
CA ARG A 978 -2.70 10.75 -2.20
C ARG A 978 -3.31 10.90 -3.59
N ASP A 979 -4.10 11.96 -3.80
CA ASP A 979 -4.80 12.20 -5.06
C ASP A 979 -3.81 12.57 -6.18
N GLY A 980 -2.77 13.35 -5.86
CA GLY A 980 -1.67 13.66 -6.77
C GLY A 980 -0.96 12.40 -7.24
N ASN A 981 -0.60 11.51 -6.32
CA ASN A 981 0.01 10.23 -6.68
C ASN A 981 -0.91 9.34 -7.51
N LYS A 982 -2.18 9.21 -7.12
CA LYS A 982 -3.17 8.44 -7.89
C LYS A 982 -3.34 8.99 -9.31
N ALA A 983 -3.35 10.30 -9.48
CA ALA A 983 -3.45 10.94 -10.79
C ALA A 983 -2.24 10.62 -11.68
N VAL A 984 -1.03 10.62 -11.12
CA VAL A 984 0.19 10.23 -11.84
C VAL A 984 0.13 8.77 -12.27
N VAL A 985 -0.16 7.85 -11.35
CA VAL A 985 -0.29 6.41 -11.66
C VAL A 985 -1.27 6.20 -12.83
N ALA A 986 -2.44 6.84 -12.77
CA ALA A 986 -3.44 6.76 -13.83
C ALA A 986 -2.95 7.37 -15.16
N SER A 987 -2.22 8.48 -15.11
CA SER A 987 -1.71 9.15 -16.33
C SER A 987 -0.66 8.34 -17.10
N TRP A 988 0.00 7.39 -16.43
CA TRP A 988 1.02 6.51 -16.99
C TRP A 988 0.55 5.05 -17.16
N ASN A 989 -0.75 4.77 -16.99
CA ASN A 989 -1.38 3.44 -17.03
C ASN A 989 -0.84 2.43 -16.00
N GLY A 990 -0.15 2.90 -14.96
CA GLY A 990 0.59 2.02 -14.04
C GLY A 990 1.81 1.35 -14.66
N VAL A 991 2.60 0.67 -13.84
CA VAL A 991 3.88 0.09 -14.28
C VAL A 991 3.69 -1.09 -15.22
N ASP A 992 2.63 -1.89 -15.07
CA ASP A 992 2.42 -3.11 -15.86
C ASP A 992 2.10 -2.83 -17.34
N ASP A 993 1.38 -1.74 -17.61
CA ASP A 993 0.99 -1.29 -18.95
C ASP A 993 1.87 -0.15 -19.49
N PHE A 994 3.12 -0.06 -19.01
CA PHE A 994 4.06 0.97 -19.45
C PHE A 994 4.35 0.88 -20.96
N ASP A 995 3.84 1.87 -21.71
CA ASP A 995 3.89 1.91 -23.17
C ASP A 995 5.16 2.60 -23.67
N ALA A 996 6.24 1.82 -23.82
CA ALA A 996 7.48 2.24 -24.46
C ALA A 996 7.98 1.21 -25.47
N THR A 997 8.96 1.63 -26.28
CA THR A 997 9.76 0.77 -27.16
C THR A 997 11.24 1.11 -27.02
N ASN A 998 12.15 0.19 -27.34
CA ASN A 998 13.61 0.40 -27.27
C ASN A 998 14.04 0.93 -25.89
N LEU A 999 13.84 0.12 -24.86
CA LEU A 999 14.12 0.48 -23.48
C LEU A 999 14.96 -0.59 -22.80
N CYS A 1000 16.11 -0.21 -22.24
CA CYS A 1000 16.95 -1.09 -21.42
C CYS A 1000 16.87 -0.63 -19.96
N LEU A 1001 16.55 -1.57 -19.05
CA LEU A 1001 16.22 -1.30 -17.65
C LEU A 1001 17.14 -2.10 -16.71
N PRO A 1002 18.42 -1.71 -16.57
CA PRO A 1002 19.31 -2.32 -15.60
C PRO A 1002 18.90 -1.96 -14.16
N ASN A 1003 18.78 -2.95 -13.28
CA ASN A 1003 18.44 -2.79 -11.87
C ASN A 1003 19.34 -3.66 -11.01
N GLY A 1004 19.95 -3.08 -9.98
CA GLY A 1004 20.75 -3.80 -9.00
C GLY A 1004 19.86 -4.62 -8.07
N LYS A 1005 20.21 -5.89 -7.80
CA LYS A 1005 19.41 -6.74 -6.89
C LYS A 1005 19.46 -6.30 -5.43
N PHE A 1006 20.54 -5.63 -5.02
CA PHE A 1006 20.70 -5.08 -3.66
C PHE A 1006 20.19 -3.64 -3.55
N ASP A 1007 19.74 -3.04 -4.65
CA ASP A 1007 19.15 -1.70 -4.65
C ASP A 1007 17.73 -1.74 -4.09
N PRO A 1008 17.41 -1.05 -2.98
CA PRO A 1008 16.05 -0.98 -2.47
C PRO A 1008 15.04 -0.37 -3.45
N TRP A 1009 15.49 0.51 -4.36
CA TRP A 1009 14.64 1.09 -5.41
C TRP A 1009 14.23 0.08 -6.48
N SER A 1010 14.92 -1.06 -6.57
CA SER A 1010 14.57 -2.13 -7.51
C SER A 1010 13.16 -2.69 -7.28
N ALA A 1011 12.60 -2.53 -6.07
CA ALA A 1011 11.21 -2.90 -5.78
C ALA A 1011 10.18 -2.10 -6.62
N LEU A 1012 10.57 -0.95 -7.16
CA LEU A 1012 9.74 -0.12 -8.04
C LEU A 1012 10.10 -0.24 -9.53
N GLY A 1013 11.00 -1.16 -9.87
CA GLY A 1013 11.48 -1.37 -11.25
C GLY A 1013 10.45 -2.10 -12.14
N TYR A 1014 10.68 -2.02 -13.46
CA TYR A 1014 9.90 -2.76 -14.46
C TYR A 1014 10.69 -3.98 -14.99
N TYR A 1015 10.09 -5.18 -14.89
CA TYR A 1015 10.78 -6.45 -15.18
C TYR A 1015 10.15 -7.27 -16.31
N ASN A 1016 9.11 -6.76 -16.98
CA ASN A 1016 8.44 -7.47 -18.06
C ASN A 1016 9.21 -7.31 -19.38
N ALA A 1017 9.91 -8.37 -19.80
CA ALA A 1017 10.64 -8.36 -21.07
C ALA A 1017 9.70 -8.46 -22.27
N ASP A 1018 9.92 -7.64 -23.30
CA ASP A 1018 9.13 -7.66 -24.54
C ASP A 1018 10.06 -7.55 -25.76
N LYS A 1019 10.20 -8.66 -26.49
CA LYS A 1019 11.05 -8.69 -27.69
C LYS A 1019 10.48 -7.91 -28.87
N THR A 1020 9.17 -7.76 -28.95
CA THR A 1020 8.49 -7.06 -30.05
C THR A 1020 8.66 -5.55 -29.92
N ARG A 1021 8.59 -5.04 -28.69
CA ARG A 1021 8.84 -3.64 -28.35
C ARG A 1021 10.31 -3.36 -28.02
N ASN A 1022 11.17 -4.38 -27.99
CA ASN A 1022 12.58 -4.28 -27.60
C ASN A 1022 12.77 -3.68 -26.19
N ILE A 1023 12.05 -4.25 -25.22
CA ILE A 1023 12.16 -3.95 -23.78
C ILE A 1023 13.05 -4.99 -23.11
N VAL A 1024 14.16 -4.53 -22.55
CA VAL A 1024 15.26 -5.35 -22.04
C VAL A 1024 15.52 -5.03 -20.56
N PRO A 1025 14.79 -5.65 -19.62
CA PRO A 1025 15.12 -5.60 -18.20
C PRO A 1025 16.40 -6.40 -17.92
N VAL A 1026 17.26 -5.87 -17.06
CA VAL A 1026 18.53 -6.50 -16.66
C VAL A 1026 18.65 -6.47 -15.13
N VAL A 1027 18.44 -7.60 -14.48
CA VAL A 1027 18.68 -7.74 -13.03
C VAL A 1027 20.15 -8.07 -12.79
N ILE A 1028 20.81 -7.29 -11.93
CA ILE A 1028 22.26 -7.39 -11.69
C ILE A 1028 22.49 -7.90 -10.28
N GLU A 1029 22.86 -9.19 -10.17
CA GLU A 1029 23.10 -9.86 -8.89
C GLU A 1029 24.25 -9.21 -8.10
N GLY A 1030 24.00 -8.94 -6.81
CA GLY A 1030 24.96 -8.32 -5.90
C GLY A 1030 25.27 -6.84 -6.15
N ALA A 1031 24.68 -6.23 -7.18
CA ALA A 1031 24.83 -4.81 -7.46
C ALA A 1031 23.78 -3.98 -6.73
N ALA A 1032 24.17 -2.79 -6.30
CA ALA A 1032 23.29 -1.81 -5.67
C ALA A 1032 22.93 -0.68 -6.67
N HIS A 1033 22.56 0.49 -6.16
CA HIS A 1033 21.92 1.55 -6.94
C HIS A 1033 22.80 2.09 -8.08
N CYS A 1034 22.32 1.99 -9.32
CA CYS A 1034 22.98 2.46 -10.55
C CYS A 1034 24.40 1.92 -10.80
N SER A 1035 24.75 0.77 -10.22
CA SER A 1035 26.11 0.22 -10.28
C SER A 1035 26.64 0.00 -11.71
N ASP A 1036 25.74 -0.24 -12.66
CA ASP A 1036 26.07 -0.42 -14.08
C ASP A 1036 26.64 0.84 -14.73
N MET A 1037 26.39 2.04 -14.18
CA MET A 1037 26.82 3.31 -14.77
C MET A 1037 28.26 3.69 -14.38
N TYR A 1038 28.77 3.17 -13.26
CA TYR A 1038 30.03 3.59 -12.66
C TYR A 1038 31.27 2.91 -13.26
N PRO A 1039 32.49 3.42 -12.98
CA PRO A 1039 33.72 2.82 -13.44
C PRO A 1039 33.92 1.38 -12.96
N VAL A 1040 34.62 0.60 -13.79
CA VAL A 1040 35.11 -0.74 -13.42
C VAL A 1040 36.08 -0.60 -12.24
N TYR A 1041 35.97 -1.49 -11.26
CA TYR A 1041 36.90 -1.54 -10.13
C TYR A 1041 37.22 -2.99 -9.72
N ASP A 1042 38.37 -3.18 -9.08
CA ASP A 1042 38.80 -4.50 -8.60
C ASP A 1042 37.84 -5.00 -7.51
N GLY A 1043 37.24 -6.16 -7.74
CA GLY A 1043 36.29 -6.77 -6.80
C GLY A 1043 34.83 -6.38 -7.02
N GLU A 1044 34.48 -5.76 -8.15
CA GLU A 1044 33.09 -5.46 -8.47
C GLU A 1044 32.21 -6.72 -8.55
N PRO A 1045 30.88 -6.60 -8.27
CA PRO A 1045 29.94 -7.70 -8.43
C PRO A 1045 30.09 -8.43 -9.76
N ALA A 1046 30.19 -9.76 -9.70
CA ALA A 1046 30.51 -10.61 -10.86
C ALA A 1046 29.49 -10.50 -12.02
N ALA A 1047 28.27 -10.04 -11.75
CA ALA A 1047 27.23 -9.83 -12.76
C ALA A 1047 27.36 -8.50 -13.55
N LEU A 1048 28.14 -7.52 -13.05
CA LEU A 1048 28.26 -6.20 -13.68
C LEU A 1048 28.88 -6.23 -15.08
N PRO A 1049 29.97 -6.98 -15.35
CA PRO A 1049 30.52 -7.08 -16.70
C PRO A 1049 29.51 -7.61 -17.73
N GLU A 1050 28.72 -8.62 -17.35
CA GLU A 1050 27.67 -9.16 -18.22
C GLU A 1050 26.54 -8.14 -18.45
N ALA A 1051 26.13 -7.41 -17.41
CA ALA A 1051 25.12 -6.38 -17.53
C ALA A 1051 25.53 -5.25 -18.47
N ARG A 1052 26.77 -4.73 -18.33
CA ARG A 1052 27.32 -3.71 -19.23
C ARG A 1052 27.43 -4.19 -20.67
N GLN A 1053 27.75 -5.48 -20.88
CA GLN A 1053 27.75 -6.07 -22.21
C GLN A 1053 26.33 -6.14 -22.80
N LYS A 1054 25.30 -6.49 -22.01
CA LYS A 1054 23.89 -6.46 -22.46
C LYS A 1054 23.43 -5.06 -22.85
N ILE A 1055 23.80 -4.04 -22.08
CA ILE A 1055 23.51 -2.63 -22.41
C ILE A 1055 24.18 -2.25 -23.72
N LYS A 1056 25.46 -2.62 -23.90
CA LYS A 1056 26.20 -2.39 -25.15
C LYS A 1056 25.55 -3.09 -26.35
N ASP A 1057 25.12 -4.33 -26.20
CA ASP A 1057 24.45 -5.07 -27.28
C ASP A 1057 23.11 -4.43 -27.67
N PHE A 1058 22.33 -3.98 -26.68
CA PHE A 1058 21.11 -3.22 -26.88
C PHE A 1058 21.37 -1.91 -27.66
N LEU A 1059 22.36 -1.12 -27.24
CA LEU A 1059 22.77 0.11 -27.95
C LEU A 1059 23.21 -0.18 -29.38
N SER A 1060 23.98 -1.25 -29.59
CA SER A 1060 24.40 -1.67 -30.92
C SER A 1060 23.23 -2.01 -31.83
N GLY A 1061 22.19 -2.65 -31.30
CA GLY A 1061 20.97 -2.97 -32.06
C GLY A 1061 20.21 -1.71 -32.51
N ILE A 1062 20.17 -0.67 -31.68
CA ILE A 1062 19.47 0.59 -31.98
C ILE A 1062 20.26 1.47 -32.95
N ILE A 1063 21.59 1.54 -32.77
CA ILE A 1063 22.43 2.46 -33.52
C ILE A 1063 22.63 1.98 -34.97
N TYR A 1064 22.86 0.68 -35.19
CA TYR A 1064 23.29 0.17 -36.49
C TYR A 1064 22.20 -0.47 -37.38
N ASP A 1065 21.00 -0.74 -36.86
CA ASP A 1065 19.89 -1.45 -37.52
C ASP A 1065 20.26 -2.87 -38.05
N ALA A 1066 19.31 -3.82 -38.02
CA ALA A 1066 19.53 -5.27 -38.13
C ALA A 1066 20.09 -5.84 -39.45
N ASP A 1067 20.39 -5.00 -40.46
CA ASP A 1067 20.85 -5.44 -41.79
C ASP A 1067 22.37 -5.30 -42.04
N HIS A 1068 23.17 -4.93 -41.03
CA HIS A 1068 24.62 -5.04 -41.15
C HIS A 1068 25.10 -6.43 -40.73
N PRO A 1069 25.71 -7.23 -41.64
CA PRO A 1069 26.28 -8.51 -41.26
C PRO A 1069 27.33 -8.26 -40.18
N ARG A 1070 27.28 -9.05 -39.10
CA ARG A 1070 28.30 -9.10 -38.05
C ARG A 1070 29.69 -9.14 -38.71
N GLY A 1071 30.32 -7.99 -38.79
CA GLY A 1071 31.61 -7.80 -39.44
C GLY A 1071 32.71 -8.34 -38.55
N SER A 1072 33.11 -9.56 -38.86
CA SER A 1072 34.48 -10.09 -38.75
C SER A 1072 35.41 -9.39 -37.76
N SER A 1073 35.64 -10.05 -36.61
CA SER A 1073 36.94 -9.97 -35.99
C SER A 1073 37.99 -10.50 -36.97
N SER A 1074 39.06 -9.72 -37.07
CA SER A 1074 40.24 -9.94 -37.90
C SER A 1074 40.75 -11.37 -37.91
N SER A 1075 41.03 -11.84 -39.12
CA SER A 1075 41.80 -13.03 -39.51
C SER A 1075 42.90 -13.44 -38.53
N LEU A 1076 42.69 -14.58 -37.87
CA LEU A 1076 43.77 -15.49 -37.47
C LEU A 1076 43.63 -16.76 -38.33
N SER A 1077 44.72 -17.06 -39.01
CA SER A 1077 44.95 -18.07 -40.05
C SER A 1077 44.11 -19.35 -39.97
N LEU A 1078 43.44 -19.67 -41.10
CA LEU A 1078 43.04 -21.01 -41.49
C LEU A 1078 44.22 -21.97 -41.34
N GLY A 1079 44.11 -22.90 -40.39
CA GLY A 1079 45.04 -24.01 -40.33
C GLY A 1079 44.98 -24.79 -39.04
N PHE A 1080 43.80 -25.21 -38.54
CA PHE A 1080 43.74 -26.30 -37.54
C PHE A 1080 42.33 -26.93 -37.33
N LEU A 1081 41.41 -26.87 -38.30
CA LEU A 1081 40.07 -27.49 -38.20
C LEU A 1081 39.71 -28.31 -39.44
N LEU A 1082 40.63 -29.18 -39.83
CA LEU A 1082 40.39 -30.36 -40.68
C LEU A 1082 41.18 -31.47 -40.01
N ILE A 1083 40.51 -32.58 -39.68
CA ILE A 1083 40.97 -33.68 -38.81
C ILE A 1083 40.59 -33.43 -37.34
N ILE A 1084 39.35 -33.75 -36.98
CA ILE A 1084 38.91 -34.52 -35.80
C ILE A 1084 37.36 -34.54 -35.88
N SER A 1085 36.85 -35.31 -36.84
CA SER A 1085 35.43 -35.73 -36.93
C SER A 1085 35.34 -37.20 -37.33
N LEU A 1086 36.42 -37.94 -37.11
CA LEU A 1086 36.50 -39.39 -37.18
C LEU A 1086 37.40 -39.81 -36.01
N PHE A 1087 37.05 -40.91 -35.34
CA PHE A 1087 37.70 -41.48 -34.14
C PHE A 1087 37.16 -41.02 -32.78
N ALA A 1088 35.85 -41.22 -32.56
CA ALA A 1088 35.31 -41.49 -31.23
C ALA A 1088 34.38 -42.71 -31.29
N LEU A 1089 34.94 -43.82 -31.78
CA LEU A 1089 34.40 -45.17 -31.68
C LEU A 1089 35.62 -46.08 -31.69
N LEU A 1090 36.09 -46.49 -30.50
CA LEU A 1090 36.70 -47.78 -30.17
C LEU A 1090 37.51 -47.70 -28.86
N GLU A 1091 37.14 -48.60 -27.95
CA GLU A 1091 38.01 -49.29 -26.99
C GLU A 1091 38.44 -48.52 -25.73
N LEU A 1092 37.88 -48.85 -24.56
CA LEU A 1092 38.04 -50.07 -23.73
C LEU A 1092 39.09 -49.83 -22.64
N ASP A 1093 38.56 -49.86 -21.42
CA ASP A 1093 39.07 -50.59 -20.27
C ASP A 1093 40.36 -50.15 -19.54
N TYR A 1094 40.07 -49.81 -18.27
CA TYR A 1094 40.59 -50.48 -17.07
C TYR A 1094 41.85 -49.90 -16.36
N ILE A 1095 41.54 -49.33 -15.18
CA ILE A 1095 41.93 -49.82 -13.85
C ILE A 1095 43.08 -49.14 -13.08
N THR A 1096 42.65 -48.32 -12.11
CA THR A 1096 42.75 -48.51 -10.64
C THR A 1096 43.98 -47.97 -9.89
N ILE A 1097 43.69 -47.14 -8.86
CA ILE A 1097 43.88 -47.33 -7.39
C ILE A 1097 43.87 -45.91 -6.77
N GLN A 1098 42.77 -45.39 -6.19
CA GLN A 1098 42.27 -45.52 -4.79
C GLN A 1098 43.26 -44.99 -3.71
N TYR A 1099 42.92 -44.22 -2.66
CA TYR A 1099 41.77 -44.14 -1.72
C TYR A 1099 41.55 -42.64 -1.23
N ASN A 1100 40.33 -42.06 -1.10
CA ASN A 1100 39.24 -42.19 -0.06
C ASN A 1100 39.58 -41.54 1.31
N THR A 1101 38.72 -40.89 2.13
CA THR A 1101 37.29 -40.45 2.20
C THR A 1101 37.19 -39.48 3.42
N ILE A 1102 36.19 -38.60 3.59
CA ILE A 1102 35.00 -38.65 4.50
C ILE A 1102 34.59 -37.17 4.74
N GLN A 1103 33.35 -36.67 4.82
CA GLN A 1103 31.99 -37.06 4.44
C GLN A 1103 31.12 -35.78 4.55
N TYR A 1104 30.13 -35.65 3.66
CA TYR A 1104 28.86 -34.96 3.92
C TYR A 1104 27.90 -35.90 4.66
N ASN A 1105 26.86 -35.37 5.31
CA ASN A 1105 25.54 -36.01 5.24
C ASN A 1105 24.38 -35.01 5.41
N THR A 1106 23.58 -34.99 4.35
CA THR A 1106 22.23 -34.45 4.14
C THR A 1106 21.20 -35.56 4.42
N ILE A 1107 19.94 -35.26 4.79
CA ILE A 1107 18.81 -36.17 4.50
C ILE A 1107 17.54 -35.39 4.13
N GLN A 1108 16.98 -35.73 2.96
CA GLN A 1108 15.59 -35.52 2.55
C GLN A 1108 14.94 -36.89 2.27
N TYR A 1109 13.61 -36.92 2.32
CA TYR A 1109 12.71 -38.09 2.33
C TYR A 1109 12.69 -38.94 1.04
N ASN A 1110 12.41 -40.24 1.22
CA ASN A 1110 12.21 -41.24 0.18
C ASN A 1110 10.72 -41.43 -0.18
N THR A 1111 10.46 -41.69 -1.46
CA THR A 1111 9.28 -42.39 -2.00
C THR A 1111 9.75 -43.62 -2.77
N ILE A 1112 9.19 -44.82 -2.51
CA ILE A 1112 9.21 -45.96 -3.44
C ILE A 1112 7.85 -46.68 -3.42
N ILE A 1113 7.46 -47.11 -4.62
CA ILE A 1113 6.21 -47.72 -5.07
C ILE A 1113 6.37 -49.26 -5.26
N LEU A 1114 5.23 -49.98 -5.14
CA LEU A 1114 4.78 -51.26 -5.76
C LEU A 1114 4.89 -52.65 -5.07
N SER A 1115 3.67 -53.19 -4.85
CA SER A 1115 3.13 -54.57 -4.88
C SER A 1115 4.04 -55.82 -4.83
N THR A 1116 3.68 -56.79 -4.00
CA THR A 1116 2.98 -58.04 -4.39
C THR A 1116 2.75 -58.98 -3.19
N LYS A 1117 1.58 -59.63 -3.20
CA LYS A 1117 0.99 -60.66 -2.30
C LYS A 1117 0.32 -60.22 -1.02
#